data_AF-A0A556ACJ5-F1
#
_entry.id   AF-A0A556ACJ5-F1
#
_cell.length_a   1.000
_cell.length_b   1.000
_cell.length_c   1.000
_cell.angle_alpha   90.00
_cell.angle_beta   90.00
_cell.angle_gamma   90.00
#
_symmetry.space_group_name_H-M   'P 1'
#
loop_
_entity.id
_entity.type
_entity.pdbx_description
1 polymer ?
#
loop_
_entity_poly.entity_id
_entity_poly.type
_entity_poly.pdbx_seq_one_letter_code
_entity_poly.pdbx_strand_id
1 'polypeptide(L)'
;MKKAVPVLLAAGAAAFTLASCSSDGSSAAHDPTPAGPNILFVIMDDVGIDQMASFGYGGAKPPHMPNMDAVAAAGVRFRNTWSMPECSPGRAAFFVGRYPFRTHINQAIGPSDLATSHLSPYDTTTPKLLKQANYENAMFGKFHLAGPENNEAGTATPSVLGWDYFYGWVGGLPGSIDTSAGGVAPGGSHMCGFVPGRLAKGGTDTGACYQPDHSCALVTRTSLAQDSAGLQCLDAGGILVPNTTCGTPPASLAFERENGYYVSPLVIIKNGEVEEVPLTDTRARGYRTRIETDAAIDWIRSRSPDKAWMATVSYSAAHTPWQQPPGSLLHDAGGAASDAWNCTDTTQGRLIQDHMTQAMDTEFGRLLVETGIAKRNQDGSLNYDPKATNTVIVIVGDNGSLGNAVKPPFIPSQAKGTAYQTGVWDPLIIAGPQVVQPDREVEHMVNTVDLFQFFGELAGIDVHKEVPRTVDSVGILPYLSTPEQPSLRTINFTMGGINQQANGGRNGPCVINNTTCTQIPTSKSVCEDNLGVWWGADYTDPSVVDNGGAGYPICAEVNRALVKADRPMLSILPETSMAIRNDRYKLVRNVSQVYVPATDTIDTQTEEELFEVNQAAPVPLLDTPDRNLLPATTTETQTTYNDLLATLDKLLASNPDCPGDGNMDGVVNAADLENWQRIAHEWGQSSVYDFVINGVRDGLTNTADASVIQNNLGKSCERTYGIY
;
A
#
# COMPACT_ATOMS: atom_id res chain seq x y z
N MET A 1 36.34 87.18 -6.51
CA MET A 1 37.79 87.29 -6.16
C MET A 1 38.29 85.86 -5.93
N LYS A 2 39.30 85.29 -6.57
CA LYS A 2 40.31 85.69 -7.56
C LYS A 2 40.69 84.39 -8.31
N LYS A 3 40.83 84.49 -9.65
CA LYS A 3 41.88 83.89 -10.51
C LYS A 3 42.06 82.34 -10.51
N ALA A 4 42.36 81.66 -11.60
CA ALA A 4 42.56 81.98 -13.01
C ALA A 4 42.62 80.64 -13.78
N VAL A 5 42.20 80.68 -15.04
CA VAL A 5 42.54 79.80 -16.19
C VAL A 5 44.09 79.87 -16.44
N PRO A 6 44.78 79.18 -17.38
CA PRO A 6 44.31 78.27 -18.45
C PRO A 6 45.28 77.15 -18.95
N VAL A 7 44.90 76.54 -20.11
CA VAL A 7 45.70 76.00 -21.24
C VAL A 7 46.08 74.51 -21.16
N LEU A 8 45.43 73.60 -21.91
CA LEU A 8 45.48 73.25 -23.36
C LEU A 8 46.71 72.44 -23.79
N LEU A 9 46.45 71.28 -24.44
CA LEU A 9 47.10 70.64 -25.60
C LEU A 9 46.98 69.11 -25.44
N ALA A 10 45.98 68.44 -26.03
CA ALA A 10 45.83 68.04 -27.45
C ALA A 10 46.68 66.82 -27.87
N ALA A 11 46.06 65.99 -28.72
CA ALA A 11 46.53 64.73 -29.34
C ALA A 11 46.38 63.48 -28.44
N GLY A 12 45.78 62.36 -28.86
CA GLY A 12 45.22 61.97 -30.15
C GLY A 12 45.02 60.46 -30.17
N ALA A 13 43.93 60.03 -30.80
CA ALA A 13 43.63 58.71 -31.36
C ALA A 13 43.50 57.45 -30.46
N ALA A 14 42.29 56.89 -30.52
CA ALA A 14 41.82 55.49 -30.49
C ALA A 14 42.87 54.42 -30.90
N ALA A 15 42.80 53.13 -30.54
CA ALA A 15 41.69 52.30 -30.05
C ALA A 15 42.20 50.96 -29.46
N PHE A 16 41.35 50.35 -28.61
CA PHE A 16 41.22 48.93 -28.22
C PHE A 16 42.41 48.15 -27.60
N THR A 17 42.29 47.81 -26.31
CA THR A 17 41.94 46.44 -25.84
C THR A 17 41.81 46.35 -24.31
N LEU A 18 40.71 45.72 -23.88
CA LEU A 18 40.49 44.81 -22.75
C LEU A 18 40.86 45.20 -21.29
N ALA A 19 39.81 45.06 -20.46
CA ALA A 19 39.76 44.34 -19.18
C ALA A 19 39.47 45.15 -17.91
N SER A 20 38.40 44.67 -17.26
CA SER A 20 38.14 44.65 -15.81
C SER A 20 37.53 45.90 -15.17
N CYS A 21 36.19 45.92 -15.11
CA CYS A 21 35.47 46.63 -14.05
C CYS A 21 34.73 45.58 -13.21
N SER A 22 35.18 45.44 -11.96
CA SER A 22 34.55 44.67 -10.90
C SER A 22 33.16 45.21 -10.61
N SER A 23 32.13 44.37 -10.74
CA SER A 23 30.79 44.66 -10.23
C SER A 23 30.65 44.03 -8.86
N ASP A 24 30.48 44.87 -7.82
CA ASP A 24 30.07 44.44 -6.50
C ASP A 24 28.69 43.75 -6.59
N GLY A 25 28.71 42.42 -6.48
CA GLY A 25 27.54 41.58 -6.39
C GLY A 25 26.92 41.71 -5.00
N SER A 26 25.93 42.59 -4.87
CA SER A 26 24.95 42.48 -3.78
C SER A 26 24.17 41.20 -4.02
N SER A 27 24.55 40.12 -3.33
CA SER A 27 23.74 38.92 -3.18
C SER A 27 22.41 39.33 -2.56
N ALA A 28 21.37 39.45 -3.38
CA ALA A 28 20.01 39.36 -2.89
C ALA A 28 19.93 38.04 -2.11
N ALA A 29 19.77 38.15 -0.79
CA ALA A 29 19.31 37.03 0.01
C ALA A 29 18.04 36.51 -0.68
N HIS A 30 18.06 35.25 -1.11
CA HIS A 30 16.86 34.53 -1.45
C HIS A 30 15.97 34.63 -0.21
N ASP A 31 14.86 35.35 -0.30
CA ASP A 31 13.78 35.18 0.67
C ASP A 31 13.49 33.67 0.69
N PRO A 32 13.50 33.00 1.87
CA PRO A 32 13.14 31.60 1.92
C PRO A 32 11.76 31.48 1.30
N THR A 33 11.67 30.75 0.19
CA THR A 33 10.39 30.30 -0.37
C THR A 33 9.58 29.78 0.81
N PRO A 34 8.36 30.31 1.07
CA PRO A 34 7.58 29.84 2.21
C PRO A 34 7.53 28.32 2.14
N ALA A 35 8.03 27.66 3.19
CA ALA A 35 8.00 26.21 3.26
C ALA A 35 6.54 25.79 3.06
N GLY A 36 6.28 24.90 2.10
CA GLY A 36 4.93 24.38 1.86
C GLY A 36 4.33 23.77 3.14
N PRO A 37 3.04 23.41 3.13
CA PRO A 37 2.43 22.82 4.33
C PRO A 37 3.13 21.50 4.69
N ASN A 38 3.07 21.14 5.97
CA ASN A 38 3.40 19.78 6.38
C ASN A 38 2.38 18.81 5.77
N ILE A 39 2.79 17.58 5.50
CA ILE A 39 1.94 16.54 4.89
C ILE A 39 1.89 15.37 5.85
N LEU A 40 0.71 15.08 6.39
CA LEU A 40 0.42 13.82 7.06
C LEU A 40 -0.36 12.93 6.10
N PHE A 41 0.30 11.90 5.58
CA PHE A 41 -0.30 10.94 4.65
C PHE A 41 -0.62 9.64 5.38
N VAL A 42 -1.90 9.31 5.52
CA VAL A 42 -2.40 8.14 6.22
C VAL A 42 -2.91 7.13 5.20
N ILE A 43 -2.35 5.92 5.23
CA ILE A 43 -2.78 4.79 4.40
C ILE A 43 -3.44 3.75 5.30
N MET A 44 -4.63 3.31 4.92
CA MET A 44 -5.36 2.23 5.56
C MET A 44 -5.27 0.98 4.69
N ASP A 45 -4.82 -0.14 5.26
CA ASP A 45 -4.65 -1.40 4.54
C ASP A 45 -5.95 -2.22 4.57
N ASP A 46 -6.45 -2.62 3.40
CA ASP A 46 -7.71 -3.39 3.24
C ASP A 46 -8.96 -2.71 3.81
N VAL A 47 -9.01 -1.37 3.81
CA VAL A 47 -10.18 -0.57 4.19
C VAL A 47 -10.78 0.10 2.96
N GLY A 48 -11.67 -0.63 2.28
CA GLY A 48 -12.42 -0.13 1.13
C GLY A 48 -13.55 0.83 1.52
N ILE A 49 -14.17 1.45 0.52
CA ILE A 49 -15.26 2.42 0.71
C ILE A 49 -16.46 1.85 1.48
N ASP A 50 -16.65 0.52 1.42
CA ASP A 50 -17.73 -0.21 2.07
C ASP A 50 -17.65 -0.20 3.60
N GLN A 51 -16.51 0.23 4.16
CA GLN A 51 -16.30 0.39 5.60
C GLN A 51 -16.66 1.79 6.13
N MET A 52 -16.88 2.78 5.25
CA MET A 52 -16.82 4.20 5.63
C MET A 52 -18.20 4.84 5.78
N ALA A 53 -18.63 5.04 7.03
CA ALA A 53 -19.89 5.70 7.36
C ALA A 53 -19.96 7.16 6.87
N SER A 54 -18.83 7.88 6.89
CA SER A 54 -18.72 9.27 6.40
C SER A 54 -18.94 9.42 4.89
N PHE A 55 -18.95 8.32 4.12
CA PHE A 55 -19.33 8.30 2.71
C PHE A 55 -20.76 7.78 2.48
N GLY A 56 -21.48 7.45 3.55
CA GLY A 56 -22.83 6.89 3.51
C GLY A 56 -22.89 5.37 3.35
N TYR A 57 -21.77 4.68 3.56
CA TYR A 57 -21.65 3.21 3.51
C TYR A 57 -21.36 2.63 4.90
N GLY A 58 -20.74 1.45 5.01
CA GLY A 58 -20.43 0.83 6.29
C GLY A 58 -21.35 -0.32 6.72
N GLY A 59 -22.27 -0.75 5.85
CA GLY A 59 -23.22 -1.83 6.13
C GLY A 59 -24.20 -1.51 7.27
N ALA A 60 -24.75 -2.54 7.90
CA ALA A 60 -25.72 -2.37 8.99
C ALA A 60 -25.12 -1.81 10.29
N LYS A 61 -23.83 -2.09 10.53
CA LYS A 61 -23.07 -1.57 11.66
C LYS A 61 -21.66 -1.18 11.18
N PRO A 62 -21.40 0.11 10.90
CA PRO A 62 -20.06 0.57 10.55
C PRO A 62 -19.11 0.53 11.76
N PRO A 63 -17.78 0.46 11.53
CA PRO A 63 -16.81 0.80 12.56
C PRO A 63 -17.01 2.27 12.96
N HIS A 64 -16.92 2.54 14.26
CA HIS A 64 -17.05 3.90 14.79
C HIS A 64 -15.71 4.65 14.68
N MET A 65 -15.61 5.62 13.76
CA MET A 65 -14.36 6.33 13.46
C MET A 65 -14.46 7.85 13.68
N PRO A 66 -14.73 8.30 14.92
CA PRO A 66 -15.02 9.71 15.20
C PRO A 66 -13.85 10.66 14.89
N ASN A 67 -12.59 10.18 14.90
CA ASN A 67 -11.43 11.03 14.63
C ASN A 67 -11.26 11.30 13.12
N MET A 68 -11.35 10.25 12.31
CA MET A 68 -11.36 10.36 10.85
C MET A 68 -12.59 11.11 10.34
N ASP A 69 -13.76 10.90 10.95
CA ASP A 69 -14.98 11.64 10.63
C ASP A 69 -14.82 13.15 10.90
N ALA A 70 -14.15 13.54 12.00
CA ALA A 70 -13.84 14.94 12.29
C ALA A 70 -12.89 15.55 11.25
N VAL A 71 -11.90 14.79 10.75
CA VAL A 71 -11.02 15.23 9.66
C VAL A 71 -11.79 15.35 8.34
N ALA A 72 -12.71 14.42 8.06
CA ALA A 72 -13.58 14.48 6.89
C ALA A 72 -14.48 15.74 6.90
N ALA A 73 -15.06 16.07 8.05
CA ALA A 73 -15.86 17.28 8.24
C ALA A 73 -15.03 18.57 8.11
N ALA A 74 -13.74 18.54 8.45
CA ALA A 74 -12.82 19.66 8.25
C ALA A 74 -12.25 19.75 6.81
N GLY A 75 -12.55 18.78 5.96
CA GLY A 75 -11.93 18.61 4.65
C GLY A 75 -12.92 18.41 3.50
N VAL A 76 -12.45 17.67 2.49
CA VAL A 76 -13.20 17.25 1.30
C VAL A 76 -13.14 15.72 1.20
N ARG A 77 -14.30 15.10 0.97
CA ARG A 77 -14.46 13.67 0.72
C ARG A 77 -14.53 13.42 -0.78
N PHE A 78 -13.63 12.61 -1.34
CA PHE A 78 -13.63 12.28 -2.76
C PHE A 78 -14.41 10.99 -2.96
N ARG A 79 -15.66 11.11 -3.41
CA ARG A 79 -16.61 10.00 -3.46
C ARG A 79 -16.28 8.98 -4.55
N ASN A 80 -15.60 9.40 -5.62
CA ASN A 80 -15.32 8.58 -6.80
C ASN A 80 -13.81 8.39 -7.02
N THR A 81 -13.12 7.95 -5.97
CA THR A 81 -11.69 7.60 -6.01
C THR A 81 -11.50 6.13 -6.35
N TRP A 82 -10.68 5.84 -7.36
CA TRP A 82 -10.26 4.48 -7.71
C TRP A 82 -8.80 4.25 -7.38
N SER A 83 -8.49 3.04 -6.93
CA SER A 83 -7.14 2.54 -6.66
C SER A 83 -6.82 1.35 -7.56
N MET A 84 -5.70 0.68 -7.27
CA MET A 84 -5.37 -0.61 -7.86
C MET A 84 -5.90 -1.72 -6.93
N PRO A 85 -6.15 -2.94 -7.45
CA PRO A 85 -6.89 -3.94 -6.70
C PRO A 85 -6.09 -4.63 -5.58
N GLU A 86 -4.80 -4.32 -5.41
CA GLU A 86 -3.92 -4.95 -4.41
C GLU A 86 -2.91 -3.95 -3.82
N CYS A 87 -2.31 -4.33 -2.68
CA CYS A 87 -1.49 -3.46 -1.84
C CYS A 87 -0.32 -2.82 -2.60
N SER A 88 0.59 -3.62 -3.17
CA SER A 88 1.78 -3.10 -3.86
C SER A 88 1.46 -2.22 -5.07
N PRO A 89 0.59 -2.62 -6.02
CA PRO A 89 0.23 -1.74 -7.13
C PRO A 89 -0.45 -0.45 -6.65
N GLY A 90 -1.32 -0.52 -5.64
CA GLY A 90 -2.00 0.66 -5.08
C GLY A 90 -1.02 1.62 -4.43
N ARG A 91 -0.10 1.10 -3.61
CA ARG A 91 0.94 1.88 -2.93
C ARG A 91 1.93 2.49 -3.91
N ALA A 92 2.38 1.74 -4.91
CA ALA A 92 3.25 2.26 -5.95
C ALA A 92 2.60 3.42 -6.71
N ALA A 93 1.31 3.30 -7.07
CA ALA A 93 0.55 4.34 -7.74
C ALA A 93 0.59 5.68 -6.97
N PHE A 94 0.45 5.67 -5.64
CA PHE A 94 0.53 6.90 -4.82
C PHE A 94 1.85 7.63 -4.99
N PHE A 95 2.95 6.87 -5.02
CA PHE A 95 4.28 7.42 -4.84
C PHE A 95 4.99 7.76 -6.13
N VAL A 96 4.57 7.19 -7.27
CA VAL A 96 5.18 7.48 -8.57
C VAL A 96 4.20 8.02 -9.62
N GLY A 97 2.89 7.99 -9.35
CA GLY A 97 1.86 8.52 -10.27
C GLY A 97 1.76 7.75 -11.59
N ARG A 98 2.05 6.44 -11.58
CA ARG A 98 2.12 5.58 -12.76
C ARG A 98 1.34 4.29 -12.52
N TYR A 99 0.61 3.84 -13.54
CA TYR A 99 -0.17 2.60 -13.45
C TYR A 99 0.71 1.33 -13.48
N PRO A 100 0.20 0.20 -12.96
CA PRO A 100 0.89 -1.10 -12.89
C PRO A 100 1.58 -1.55 -14.19
N PHE A 101 0.96 -1.36 -15.35
CA PHE A 101 1.58 -1.77 -16.63
C PHE A 101 2.86 -0.98 -16.96
N ARG A 102 3.11 0.17 -16.30
CA ARG A 102 4.34 0.96 -16.44
C ARG A 102 5.40 0.63 -15.40
N THR A 103 5.00 0.22 -14.20
CA THR A 103 5.90 -0.11 -13.10
C THR A 103 6.22 -1.60 -13.05
N HIS A 104 5.42 -2.44 -13.72
CA HIS A 104 5.42 -3.90 -13.67
C HIS A 104 5.13 -4.49 -12.27
N ILE A 105 4.60 -3.68 -11.36
CA ILE A 105 4.08 -4.09 -10.07
C ILE A 105 2.59 -4.34 -10.27
N ASN A 106 2.19 -5.59 -10.54
CA ASN A 106 0.81 -5.96 -10.89
C ASN A 106 0.06 -6.64 -9.75
N GLN A 107 0.78 -7.16 -8.77
CA GLN A 107 0.30 -7.94 -7.63
C GLN A 107 1.00 -7.48 -6.35
N ALA A 108 0.47 -7.84 -5.18
CA ALA A 108 1.24 -7.85 -3.94
C ALA A 108 2.62 -8.49 -4.15
N ILE A 109 3.69 -7.76 -3.81
CA ILE A 109 5.07 -8.24 -3.95
C ILE A 109 5.33 -9.37 -2.95
N GLY A 110 5.85 -10.49 -3.46
CA GLY A 110 6.22 -11.68 -2.71
C GLY A 110 7.70 -12.07 -2.85
N PRO A 111 8.16 -13.07 -2.08
CA PRO A 111 9.58 -13.44 -2.00
C PRO A 111 10.15 -14.02 -3.30
N SER A 112 9.31 -14.46 -4.23
CA SER A 112 9.71 -15.01 -5.52
C SER A 112 9.67 -13.99 -6.67
N ASP A 113 9.17 -12.79 -6.40
CA ASP A 113 9.07 -11.74 -7.41
C ASP A 113 10.45 -11.13 -7.67
N LEU A 114 10.71 -10.84 -8.95
CA LEU A 114 11.98 -10.28 -9.41
C LEU A 114 12.06 -8.77 -9.13
N ALA A 115 13.28 -8.23 -9.16
CA ALA A 115 13.54 -6.80 -8.95
C ALA A 115 12.70 -5.87 -9.84
N THR A 116 12.34 -6.34 -11.04
CA THR A 116 11.52 -5.61 -12.00
C THR A 116 10.05 -5.51 -11.61
N SER A 117 9.59 -6.28 -10.61
CA SER A 117 8.27 -6.15 -9.99
C SER A 117 8.33 -5.33 -8.69
N HIS A 118 9.43 -4.61 -8.46
CA HIS A 118 9.62 -3.67 -7.35
C HIS A 118 9.78 -2.25 -7.92
N LEU A 119 9.56 -1.22 -7.10
CA LEU A 119 9.87 0.14 -7.53
C LEU A 119 11.37 0.28 -7.81
N SER A 120 11.69 0.89 -8.95
CA SER A 120 13.07 1.07 -9.37
C SER A 120 13.78 2.09 -8.49
N PRO A 121 15.07 1.91 -8.16
CA PRO A 121 15.86 2.96 -7.53
C PRO A 121 15.97 4.21 -8.41
N TYR A 122 15.65 4.13 -9.70
CA TYR A 122 15.64 5.25 -10.64
C TYR A 122 14.26 5.92 -10.80
N ASP A 123 13.19 5.35 -10.24
CA ASP A 123 11.90 6.02 -10.24
C ASP A 123 11.96 7.32 -9.42
N THR A 124 11.30 8.36 -9.94
CA THR A 124 11.07 9.60 -9.20
C THR A 124 9.88 9.39 -8.28
N THR A 125 10.17 9.05 -7.03
CA THR A 125 9.17 8.85 -5.98
C THR A 125 8.77 10.18 -5.34
N THR A 126 7.62 10.24 -4.67
CA THR A 126 7.16 11.41 -3.90
C THR A 126 8.22 11.96 -2.94
N PRO A 127 8.89 11.17 -2.09
CA PRO A 127 9.93 11.72 -1.20
C PRO A 127 11.13 12.29 -1.97
N LYS A 128 11.56 11.69 -3.09
CA LYS A 128 12.62 12.27 -3.96
C LYS A 128 12.18 13.59 -4.56
N LEU A 129 10.92 13.68 -4.99
CA LEU A 129 10.30 14.89 -5.52
C LEU A 129 10.26 15.99 -4.45
N LEU A 130 9.66 15.72 -3.28
CA LEU A 130 9.51 16.67 -2.20
C LEU A 130 10.86 17.16 -1.63
N LYS A 131 11.91 16.34 -1.70
CA LYS A 131 13.26 16.73 -1.31
C LYS A 131 13.81 17.90 -2.15
N GLN A 132 13.37 18.05 -3.40
CA GLN A 132 13.70 19.23 -4.22
C GLN A 132 13.14 20.53 -3.63
N ALA A 133 12.01 20.46 -2.92
CA ALA A 133 11.41 21.55 -2.17
C ALA A 133 11.84 21.58 -0.69
N ASN A 134 12.94 20.90 -0.34
CA ASN A 134 13.54 20.88 1.00
C ASN A 134 12.65 20.25 2.11
N TYR A 135 11.74 19.35 1.74
CA TYR A 135 10.99 18.55 2.71
C TYR A 135 11.88 17.50 3.40
N GLU A 136 11.54 17.16 4.64
CA GLU A 136 12.00 15.92 5.30
C GLU A 136 10.93 14.85 5.18
N ASN A 137 11.32 13.63 4.81
CA ASN A 137 10.35 12.57 4.53
C ASN A 137 10.55 11.39 5.47
N ALA A 138 9.47 10.94 6.10
CA ALA A 138 9.45 9.72 6.90
C ALA A 138 8.28 8.81 6.56
N MET A 139 8.46 7.51 6.75
CA MET A 139 7.39 6.51 6.66
C MET A 139 7.39 5.61 7.89
N PHE A 140 6.20 5.33 8.39
CA PHE A 140 5.94 4.51 9.56
C PHE A 140 4.97 3.38 9.18
N GLY A 141 5.34 2.12 9.42
CA GLY A 141 4.49 0.95 9.13
C GLY A 141 4.79 0.23 7.81
N LYS A 142 3.74 -0.19 7.10
CA LYS A 142 3.84 -1.04 5.89
C LYS A 142 4.52 -0.31 4.74
N PHE A 143 5.59 -0.89 4.18
CA PHE A 143 6.23 -0.39 2.97
C PHE A 143 5.60 -0.98 1.70
N HIS A 144 5.85 -2.27 1.44
CA HIS A 144 5.33 -3.06 0.31
C HIS A 144 5.52 -2.49 -1.10
N LEU A 145 6.50 -1.59 -1.29
CA LEU A 145 6.93 -1.07 -2.61
C LEU A 145 8.07 -1.90 -3.24
N ALA A 146 8.71 -2.73 -2.42
CA ALA A 146 9.72 -3.72 -2.75
C ALA A 146 9.78 -4.76 -1.62
N GLY A 147 10.33 -5.94 -1.88
CA GLY A 147 10.77 -6.88 -0.84
C GLY A 147 12.29 -6.78 -0.63
N PRO A 148 12.82 -7.20 0.54
CA PRO A 148 14.25 -7.42 0.70
C PRO A 148 14.75 -8.58 -0.18
N GLU A 149 13.86 -9.50 -0.57
CA GLU A 149 14.15 -10.57 -1.52
C GLU A 149 14.30 -10.00 -2.93
N ASN A 150 15.28 -10.47 -3.71
CA ASN A 150 15.52 -10.06 -5.10
C ASN A 150 15.61 -8.53 -5.34
N ASN A 151 16.10 -7.77 -4.36
CA ASN A 151 16.38 -6.34 -4.52
C ASN A 151 17.81 -6.03 -4.07
N GLU A 152 18.60 -5.36 -4.92
CA GLU A 152 19.99 -4.96 -4.62
C GLU A 152 20.11 -4.19 -3.30
N ALA A 153 19.12 -3.34 -2.99
CA ALA A 153 19.13 -2.52 -1.78
C ALA A 153 18.64 -3.28 -0.53
N GLY A 154 18.05 -4.48 -0.67
CA GLY A 154 17.51 -5.26 0.44
C GLY A 154 16.62 -4.43 1.38
N THR A 155 16.88 -4.48 2.68
CA THR A 155 16.17 -3.70 3.71
C THR A 155 16.45 -2.19 3.66
N ALA A 156 17.48 -1.74 2.92
CA ALA A 156 17.77 -0.32 2.73
C ALA A 156 16.89 0.36 1.66
N THR A 157 16.03 -0.39 0.97
CA THR A 157 15.20 0.12 -0.15
C THR A 157 14.41 1.39 0.16
N PRO A 158 13.78 1.58 1.34
CA PRO A 158 13.12 2.86 1.65
C PRO A 158 14.08 4.07 1.58
N SER A 159 15.34 3.93 2.01
CA SER A 159 16.34 5.00 1.88
C SER A 159 16.67 5.29 0.42
N VAL A 160 16.81 4.26 -0.40
CA VAL A 160 17.12 4.38 -1.84
C VAL A 160 15.95 5.03 -2.60
N LEU A 161 14.73 4.74 -2.17
CA LEU A 161 13.52 5.38 -2.69
C LEU A 161 13.27 6.78 -2.10
N GLY A 162 14.12 7.30 -1.21
CA GLY A 162 14.16 8.71 -0.84
C GLY A 162 13.63 9.06 0.55
N TRP A 163 13.17 8.09 1.35
CA TRP A 163 12.78 8.36 2.74
C TRP A 163 14.02 8.63 3.60
N ASP A 164 14.06 9.76 4.30
CA ASP A 164 15.15 10.14 5.20
C ASP A 164 15.09 9.35 6.53
N TYR A 165 13.87 8.92 6.90
CA TYR A 165 13.60 8.06 8.05
C TYR A 165 12.56 6.99 7.71
N PHE A 166 12.79 5.76 8.17
CA PHE A 166 11.82 4.67 8.07
C PHE A 166 11.72 3.94 9.41
N TYR A 167 10.50 3.57 9.81
CA TYR A 167 10.26 2.73 10.97
C TYR A 167 9.08 1.81 10.66
N GLY A 168 9.35 0.57 10.30
CA GLY A 168 8.29 -0.32 9.84
C GLY A 168 8.83 -1.67 9.41
N TRP A 169 8.21 -2.31 8.43
CA TRP A 169 8.78 -3.50 7.80
C TRP A 169 8.79 -3.31 6.29
N VAL A 170 9.89 -3.74 5.67
CA VAL A 170 10.12 -3.56 4.23
C VAL A 170 9.27 -4.53 3.42
N GLY A 171 9.10 -5.75 3.92
CA GLY A 171 8.13 -6.70 3.38
C GLY A 171 6.71 -6.12 3.37
N GLY A 172 5.78 -6.84 2.75
CA GLY A 172 4.41 -6.36 2.62
C GLY A 172 3.37 -7.00 3.49
N LEU A 173 3.65 -8.22 3.93
CA LEU A 173 2.66 -9.11 4.51
C LEU A 173 3.02 -9.28 5.98
N PRO A 174 2.09 -9.00 6.90
CA PRO A 174 2.33 -9.24 8.31
C PRO A 174 2.62 -10.71 8.59
N GLY A 175 3.34 -10.99 9.67
CA GLY A 175 3.58 -12.34 10.17
C GLY A 175 2.29 -13.05 10.57
N SER A 176 2.30 -14.39 10.51
CA SER A 176 1.16 -15.22 10.88
C SER A 176 0.94 -15.21 12.40
N ILE A 177 -0.29 -15.52 12.83
CA ILE A 177 -0.59 -15.59 14.27
C ILE A 177 0.04 -16.86 14.87
N ASP A 178 0.88 -16.69 15.89
CA ASP A 178 1.36 -17.82 16.68
C ASP A 178 0.25 -18.39 17.58
N THR A 179 -0.42 -19.43 17.08
CA THR A 179 -1.52 -20.10 17.79
C THR A 179 -1.10 -20.95 19.00
N SER A 180 0.20 -21.01 19.31
CA SER A 180 0.74 -21.59 20.54
C SER A 180 0.79 -20.61 21.71
N ALA A 181 0.54 -19.32 21.45
CA ALA A 181 0.68 -18.20 22.38
C ALA A 181 2.09 -18.11 23.01
N GLY A 182 3.12 -18.09 22.17
CA GLY A 182 4.52 -17.97 22.60
C GLY A 182 5.10 -19.27 23.17
N GLY A 183 4.64 -20.43 22.69
CA GLY A 183 5.08 -21.75 23.16
C GLY A 183 4.44 -22.23 24.47
N VAL A 184 3.40 -21.53 24.94
CA VAL A 184 2.68 -21.86 26.19
C VAL A 184 1.81 -23.12 26.02
N ALA A 185 1.29 -23.36 24.83
CA ALA A 185 0.47 -24.52 24.49
C ALA A 185 0.89 -25.13 23.13
N PRO A 186 0.43 -26.33 22.76
CA PRO A 186 0.62 -26.82 21.39
C PRO A 186 0.03 -25.85 20.36
N GLY A 187 0.62 -25.78 19.18
CA GLY A 187 0.07 -25.01 18.05
C GLY A 187 -1.39 -25.41 17.79
N GLY A 188 -2.22 -24.42 17.49
CA GLY A 188 -3.65 -24.58 17.31
C GLY A 188 -4.49 -24.48 18.59
N SER A 189 -3.88 -24.22 19.75
CA SER A 189 -4.62 -24.11 21.03
C SER A 189 -5.31 -22.77 21.20
N HIS A 190 -4.74 -21.69 20.66
CA HIS A 190 -5.19 -20.31 20.84
C HIS A 190 -5.23 -19.59 19.49
N MET A 191 -6.37 -19.65 18.78
CA MET A 191 -6.48 -19.14 17.41
C MET A 191 -6.21 -17.64 17.24
N CYS A 192 -6.36 -16.84 18.30
CA CYS A 192 -6.02 -15.41 18.29
C CYS A 192 -4.62 -15.10 18.85
N GLY A 193 -3.81 -16.12 19.15
CA GLY A 193 -2.42 -15.96 19.60
C GLY A 193 -2.23 -15.49 21.04
N PHE A 194 -3.28 -15.53 21.88
CA PHE A 194 -3.18 -15.27 23.32
C PHE A 194 -4.04 -16.24 24.15
N VAL A 195 -3.68 -16.38 25.42
CA VAL A 195 -4.46 -17.19 26.39
C VAL A 195 -5.75 -16.43 26.78
N PRO A 196 -6.95 -16.95 26.48
CA PRO A 196 -8.20 -16.24 26.75
C PRO A 196 -8.56 -16.26 28.24
N GLY A 197 -9.64 -15.56 28.62
CA GLY A 197 -10.18 -15.57 29.98
C GLY A 197 -10.67 -16.94 30.45
N ARG A 198 -10.81 -17.15 31.77
CA ARG A 198 -11.09 -18.47 32.38
C ARG A 198 -12.33 -19.22 31.87
N LEU A 199 -13.28 -18.51 31.27
CA LEU A 199 -14.54 -19.09 30.76
C LEU A 199 -14.33 -19.79 29.41
N ALA A 200 -13.28 -19.43 28.67
CA ALA A 200 -12.90 -20.07 27.43
C ALA A 200 -12.00 -21.30 27.68
N LYS A 201 -12.03 -22.24 26.75
CA LYS A 201 -11.21 -23.45 26.81
C LYS A 201 -9.72 -23.09 26.86
N GLY A 202 -9.00 -23.61 27.85
CA GLY A 202 -7.57 -23.34 28.04
C GLY A 202 -7.27 -21.94 28.57
N GLY A 203 -8.28 -21.18 28.99
CA GLY A 203 -8.11 -19.81 29.48
C GLY A 203 -7.77 -19.69 30.97
N THR A 204 -7.39 -18.48 31.37
CA THR A 204 -7.15 -18.09 32.76
C THR A 204 -7.47 -16.61 32.99
N ASP A 205 -7.74 -16.25 34.25
CA ASP A 205 -7.84 -14.86 34.67
C ASP A 205 -6.53 -14.35 35.31
N THR A 206 -5.50 -15.18 35.47
CA THR A 206 -4.23 -14.73 36.08
C THR A 206 -3.02 -15.51 35.58
N GLY A 207 -1.86 -14.87 35.54
CA GLY A 207 -0.60 -15.55 35.22
C GLY A 207 0.63 -14.65 35.32
N ALA A 208 1.80 -15.26 35.18
CA ALA A 208 3.07 -14.57 35.13
C ALA A 208 3.32 -14.11 33.69
N CYS A 209 3.36 -12.81 33.45
CA CYS A 209 3.71 -12.24 32.16
C CYS A 209 5.21 -12.00 32.10
N TYR A 210 5.90 -12.80 31.29
CA TYR A 210 7.34 -12.66 31.06
C TYR A 210 7.60 -11.76 29.87
N GLN A 211 8.66 -10.98 29.96
CA GLN A 211 9.16 -10.11 28.89
C GLN A 211 10.41 -10.71 28.25
N PRO A 212 10.81 -10.23 27.05
CA PRO A 212 12.02 -10.74 26.38
C PRO A 212 13.30 -10.57 27.20
N ASP A 213 13.39 -9.56 28.07
CA ASP A 213 14.51 -9.33 28.99
C ASP A 213 14.45 -10.19 30.27
N HIS A 214 13.53 -11.16 30.31
CA HIS A 214 13.22 -12.04 31.43
C HIS A 214 12.63 -11.35 32.66
N SER A 215 12.31 -10.05 32.59
CA SER A 215 11.49 -9.42 33.62
C SER A 215 10.10 -10.04 33.62
N CYS A 216 9.44 -9.99 34.78
CA CYS A 216 8.13 -10.60 34.94
C CYS A 216 7.22 -9.76 35.84
N ALA A 217 5.95 -9.69 35.45
CA ALA A 217 4.87 -9.13 36.26
C ALA A 217 3.72 -10.13 36.40
N LEU A 218 3.09 -10.17 37.58
CA LEU A 218 1.83 -10.88 37.76
C LEU A 218 0.72 -10.05 37.10
N VAL A 219 -0.01 -10.66 36.17
CA VAL A 219 -1.18 -10.06 35.53
C VAL A 219 -2.42 -10.80 35.99
N THR A 220 -3.43 -10.04 36.42
CA THR A 220 -4.71 -10.58 36.90
C THR A 220 -5.87 -9.78 36.32
N ARG A 221 -6.76 -10.46 35.60
CA ARG A 221 -8.06 -9.92 35.21
C ARG A 221 -8.98 -9.89 36.42
N THR A 222 -9.48 -8.71 36.76
CA THR A 222 -10.34 -8.49 37.94
C THR A 222 -11.81 -8.34 37.59
N SER A 223 -12.15 -8.09 36.31
CA SER A 223 -13.53 -8.03 35.83
C SER A 223 -13.63 -8.46 34.36
N LEU A 224 -14.84 -8.86 33.93
CA LEU A 224 -15.08 -9.23 32.53
C LEU A 224 -15.00 -8.04 31.56
N ALA A 225 -15.08 -6.81 32.06
CA ALA A 225 -14.89 -5.59 31.28
C ALA A 225 -13.41 -5.25 31.00
N GLN A 226 -12.47 -5.99 31.62
CA GLN A 226 -11.06 -5.91 31.30
C GLN A 226 -10.70 -7.00 30.28
N ASP A 227 -9.72 -6.70 29.44
CA ASP A 227 -9.07 -7.67 28.58
C ASP A 227 -8.59 -8.90 29.37
N SER A 228 -8.51 -10.05 28.69
CA SER A 228 -7.97 -11.26 29.31
C SER A 228 -6.55 -11.04 29.81
N ALA A 229 -6.11 -11.79 30.82
CA ALA A 229 -4.72 -11.68 31.30
C ALA A 229 -3.72 -11.99 30.17
N GLY A 230 -4.08 -12.87 29.23
CA GLY A 230 -3.24 -13.18 28.07
C GLY A 230 -3.13 -12.02 27.10
N LEU A 231 -4.24 -11.35 26.81
CA LEU A 231 -4.24 -10.18 25.93
C LEU A 231 -3.52 -8.98 26.57
N GLN A 232 -3.72 -8.73 27.86
CA GLN A 232 -2.96 -7.70 28.59
C GLN A 232 -1.46 -7.96 28.52
N CYS A 233 -1.03 -9.22 28.66
CA CYS A 233 0.38 -9.58 28.55
C CYS A 233 0.91 -9.43 27.11
N LEU A 234 0.12 -9.85 26.12
CA LEU A 234 0.42 -9.69 24.69
C LEU A 234 0.59 -8.21 24.31
N ASP A 235 -0.31 -7.33 24.76
CA ASP A 235 -0.26 -5.88 24.53
C ASP A 235 0.98 -5.24 25.15
N ALA A 236 1.43 -5.78 26.29
CA ALA A 236 2.70 -5.39 26.91
C ALA A 236 3.94 -6.04 26.26
N GLY A 237 3.81 -6.75 25.13
CA GLY A 237 4.90 -7.40 24.41
C GLY A 237 5.36 -8.75 24.99
N GLY A 238 4.72 -9.22 26.05
CA GLY A 238 5.12 -10.40 26.82
C GLY A 238 4.45 -11.72 26.40
N ILE A 239 4.80 -12.79 27.11
CA ILE A 239 4.16 -14.11 27.02
C ILE A 239 3.59 -14.50 28.39
N LEU A 240 2.29 -14.81 28.46
CA LEU A 240 1.62 -15.18 29.69
C LEU A 240 1.80 -16.67 30.00
N VAL A 241 2.37 -16.98 31.16
CA VAL A 241 2.33 -18.32 31.74
C VAL A 241 1.13 -18.44 32.68
N PRO A 242 0.07 -19.19 32.32
CA PRO A 242 -1.20 -19.17 33.02
C PRO A 242 -1.11 -19.80 34.42
N ASN A 243 -1.87 -19.27 35.38
CA ASN A 243 -1.99 -19.79 36.75
C ASN A 243 -0.66 -19.90 37.52
N THR A 244 0.30 -19.04 37.21
CA THR A 244 1.61 -18.98 37.89
C THR A 244 1.93 -17.58 38.39
N THR A 245 2.88 -17.48 39.31
CA THR A 245 3.52 -16.23 39.73
C THR A 245 4.92 -16.13 39.12
N CYS A 246 5.51 -14.93 39.12
CA CYS A 246 6.85 -14.73 38.61
C CYS A 246 7.90 -15.59 39.32
N GLY A 247 8.80 -16.15 38.54
CA GLY A 247 9.89 -17.01 38.97
C GLY A 247 10.88 -17.20 37.82
N THR A 248 11.50 -18.37 37.73
CA THR A 248 12.33 -18.72 36.58
C THR A 248 11.44 -18.90 35.34
N PRO A 249 11.70 -18.17 34.22
CA PRO A 249 10.94 -18.34 32.99
C PRO A 249 10.98 -19.81 32.51
N PRO A 250 9.84 -20.41 32.11
CA PRO A 250 9.85 -21.73 31.49
C PRO A 250 10.72 -21.73 30.22
N ALA A 251 11.49 -22.81 30.03
CA ALA A 251 12.33 -22.97 28.82
C ALA A 251 11.52 -23.09 27.52
N SER A 252 10.20 -23.26 27.60
CA SER A 252 9.29 -23.32 26.45
C SER A 252 8.87 -21.94 25.93
N LEU A 253 9.16 -20.86 26.65
CA LEU A 253 8.84 -19.50 26.19
C LEU A 253 9.72 -19.12 25.01
N ALA A 254 9.08 -18.75 23.90
CA ALA A 254 9.73 -18.54 22.62
C ALA A 254 9.52 -17.09 22.13
N PHE A 255 10.42 -16.18 22.50
CA PHE A 255 10.39 -14.78 22.06
C PHE A 255 10.96 -14.59 20.65
N GLU A 256 11.63 -15.60 20.11
CA GLU A 256 12.10 -15.67 18.73
C GLU A 256 10.97 -15.95 17.72
N ARG A 257 9.73 -16.10 18.19
CA ARG A 257 8.54 -16.31 17.36
C ARG A 257 7.70 -15.03 17.23
N GLU A 258 6.91 -15.00 16.16
CA GLU A 258 5.76 -14.12 16.00
C GLU A 258 4.75 -14.36 17.15
N ASN A 259 3.76 -13.48 17.33
CA ASN A 259 2.75 -13.62 18.38
C ASN A 259 1.33 -13.33 17.87
N GLY A 260 0.38 -13.06 18.76
CA GLY A 260 -1.00 -12.71 18.37
C GLY A 260 -1.17 -11.33 17.71
N TYR A 261 -0.12 -10.51 17.67
CA TYR A 261 -0.05 -9.25 16.95
C TYR A 261 0.93 -9.31 15.77
N TYR A 262 0.93 -8.29 14.89
CA TYR A 262 1.84 -8.20 13.73
C TYR A 262 3.30 -7.99 14.15
N VAL A 263 3.84 -8.95 14.88
CA VAL A 263 5.24 -9.00 15.27
C VAL A 263 6.01 -9.53 14.08
N SER A 264 6.88 -8.69 13.55
CA SER A 264 7.73 -8.93 12.39
C SER A 264 9.07 -8.22 12.63
N PRO A 265 10.16 -8.62 11.95
CA PRO A 265 11.43 -7.92 12.05
C PRO A 265 11.22 -6.46 11.65
N LEU A 266 11.35 -5.58 12.62
CA LEU A 266 11.17 -4.15 12.43
C LEU A 266 12.47 -3.61 11.82
N VAL A 267 12.36 -2.82 10.77
CA VAL A 267 13.47 -2.12 10.14
C VAL A 267 13.36 -0.65 10.50
N ILE A 268 14.44 -0.11 11.06
CA ILE A 268 14.59 1.31 11.35
C ILE A 268 15.70 1.84 10.46
N ILE A 269 15.40 2.88 9.67
CA ILE A 269 16.39 3.58 8.87
C ILE A 269 16.48 5.02 9.34
N LYS A 270 17.70 5.47 9.62
CA LYS A 270 17.97 6.84 10.00
C LYS A 270 19.25 7.32 9.34
N ASN A 271 19.16 8.39 8.55
CA ASN A 271 20.31 8.97 7.85
C ASN A 271 21.08 7.94 6.99
N GLY A 272 20.37 7.00 6.38
CA GLY A 272 20.95 5.92 5.56
C GLY A 272 21.51 4.73 6.33
N GLU A 273 21.55 4.77 7.67
CA GLU A 273 21.91 3.61 8.49
C GLU A 273 20.68 2.72 8.70
N VAL A 274 20.84 1.41 8.50
CA VAL A 274 19.78 0.40 8.65
C VAL A 274 20.00 -0.39 9.94
N GLU A 275 18.98 -0.44 10.77
CA GLU A 275 18.88 -1.31 11.94
C GLU A 275 17.75 -2.33 11.71
N GLU A 276 18.08 -3.62 11.74
CA GLU A 276 17.10 -4.70 11.78
C GLU A 276 16.88 -5.13 13.22
N VAL A 277 15.69 -4.84 13.74
CA VAL A 277 15.27 -5.12 15.11
C VAL A 277 14.66 -6.52 15.17
N PRO A 278 15.28 -7.46 15.91
CA PRO A 278 14.81 -8.85 15.96
C PRO A 278 13.50 -8.98 16.76
N LEU A 279 12.79 -10.10 16.58
CA LEU A 279 11.52 -10.38 17.28
C LEU A 279 11.67 -10.46 18.81
N THR A 280 12.88 -10.71 19.30
CA THR A 280 13.24 -10.75 20.72
C THR A 280 13.41 -9.36 21.34
N ASP A 281 13.46 -8.29 20.54
CA ASP A 281 13.50 -6.92 21.05
C ASP A 281 12.09 -6.43 21.38
N THR A 282 11.93 -5.81 22.55
CA THR A 282 10.64 -5.25 22.99
C THR A 282 10.04 -4.24 22.01
N ARG A 283 10.84 -3.52 21.22
CA ARG A 283 10.36 -2.56 20.22
C ARG A 283 9.58 -3.23 19.08
N ALA A 284 9.86 -4.51 18.82
CA ALA A 284 9.15 -5.28 17.80
C ALA A 284 7.89 -5.97 18.36
N ARG A 285 7.59 -5.83 19.66
CA ARG A 285 6.51 -6.57 20.35
C ARG A 285 5.47 -5.61 20.95
N GLY A 286 4.22 -5.75 20.52
CA GLY A 286 3.09 -4.95 20.99
C GLY A 286 2.06 -4.79 19.89
N TYR A 287 0.97 -4.06 20.16
CA TYR A 287 -0.03 -3.78 19.13
C TYR A 287 0.55 -2.85 18.05
N ARG A 288 0.61 -3.34 16.81
CA ARG A 288 1.39 -2.70 15.74
C ARG A 288 0.94 -1.28 15.41
N THR A 289 -0.37 -1.03 15.37
CA THR A 289 -0.95 0.30 15.15
C THR A 289 -0.45 1.33 16.17
N ARG A 290 -0.23 0.92 17.43
CA ARG A 290 0.33 1.78 18.46
C ARG A 290 1.82 2.06 18.22
N ILE A 291 2.60 1.03 17.89
CA ILE A 291 4.03 1.14 17.57
C ILE A 291 4.27 2.10 16.39
N GLU A 292 3.49 1.96 15.32
CA GLU A 292 3.54 2.85 14.14
C GLU A 292 3.22 4.30 14.53
N THR A 293 2.22 4.48 15.40
CA THR A 293 1.79 5.80 15.88
C THR A 293 2.82 6.45 16.82
N ASP A 294 3.41 5.69 17.74
CA ASP A 294 4.45 6.18 18.64
C ASP A 294 5.67 6.68 17.86
N ALA A 295 6.14 5.89 16.88
CA ALA A 295 7.26 6.29 16.04
C ALA A 295 6.96 7.57 15.24
N ALA A 296 5.73 7.71 14.73
CA ALA A 296 5.29 8.92 14.03
C ALA A 296 5.23 10.15 14.96
N ILE A 297 4.66 10.01 16.16
CA ILE A 297 4.59 11.08 17.17
C ILE A 297 6.00 11.56 17.53
N ASP A 298 6.90 10.63 17.84
CA ASP A 298 8.28 10.94 18.24
C ASP A 298 9.02 11.68 17.12
N TRP A 299 8.89 11.21 15.88
CA TRP A 299 9.54 11.84 14.74
C TRP A 299 8.98 13.23 14.44
N ILE A 300 7.64 13.40 14.40
CA ILE A 300 6.99 14.69 14.12
C ILE A 300 7.36 15.72 15.17
N ARG A 301 7.32 15.36 16.46
CA ARG A 301 7.67 16.27 17.57
C ARG A 301 9.14 16.71 17.56
N SER A 302 10.01 15.91 16.93
CA SER A 302 11.43 16.25 16.77
C SER A 302 11.71 17.17 15.59
N ARG A 303 10.73 17.47 14.72
CA ARG A 303 10.92 18.30 13.53
C ARG A 303 11.12 19.77 13.90
N SER A 304 11.94 20.46 13.11
CA SER A 304 12.05 21.92 13.19
C SER A 304 10.75 22.56 12.70
N PRO A 305 10.24 23.63 13.35
CA PRO A 305 9.11 24.38 12.84
C PRO A 305 9.41 25.13 11.53
N ASP A 306 10.69 25.33 11.20
CA ASP A 306 11.12 26.10 10.02
C ASP A 306 11.28 25.25 8.75
N LYS A 307 11.02 23.94 8.82
CA LYS A 307 11.20 23.01 7.70
C LYS A 307 9.96 22.15 7.52
N ALA A 308 9.42 22.14 6.30
CA ALA A 308 8.29 21.30 5.96
C ALA A 308 8.67 19.81 6.01
N TRP A 309 7.70 18.98 6.34
CA TRP A 309 7.89 17.52 6.39
C TRP A 309 6.71 16.77 5.79
N MET A 310 6.99 15.55 5.32
CA MET A 310 5.99 14.54 4.99
C MET A 310 6.16 13.35 5.95
N ALA A 311 5.12 13.04 6.71
CA ALA A 311 5.00 11.83 7.50
C ALA A 311 3.97 10.91 6.85
N THR A 312 4.42 9.79 6.29
CA THR A 312 3.54 8.73 5.82
C THR A 312 3.28 7.74 6.95
N VAL A 313 2.10 7.76 7.54
CA VAL A 313 1.64 6.75 8.50
C VAL A 313 0.88 5.67 7.72
N SER A 314 1.60 4.62 7.40
CA SER A 314 1.15 3.50 6.58
C SER A 314 0.71 2.35 7.48
N TYR A 315 -0.49 2.45 8.03
CA TYR A 315 -0.98 1.48 9.00
C TYR A 315 -1.02 0.07 8.40
N SER A 316 -0.57 -0.92 9.18
CA SER A 316 -0.75 -2.34 8.84
C SER A 316 -2.21 -2.79 8.90
N ALA A 317 -2.95 -2.15 9.79
CA ALA A 317 -4.33 -2.51 10.07
C ALA A 317 -5.22 -2.01 8.91
N ALA A 318 -6.25 -2.74 8.51
CA ALA A 318 -6.82 -3.94 9.16
C ALA A 318 -6.63 -5.22 8.32
N HIS A 319 -5.47 -5.36 7.67
CA HIS A 319 -5.10 -6.52 6.85
C HIS A 319 -5.20 -7.85 7.64
N THR A 320 -5.27 -8.99 6.96
CA THR A 320 -5.12 -10.30 7.60
C THR A 320 -3.67 -10.58 8.01
N PRO A 321 -3.40 -11.50 8.96
CA PRO A 321 -4.36 -12.18 9.81
C PRO A 321 -5.07 -11.20 10.76
N TRP A 322 -6.35 -11.43 11.05
CA TRP A 322 -7.12 -10.54 11.91
C TRP A 322 -6.80 -10.73 13.38
N GLN A 323 -6.68 -9.64 14.12
CA GLN A 323 -6.18 -9.63 15.48
C GLN A 323 -7.11 -8.83 16.39
N GLN A 324 -7.42 -9.34 17.57
CA GLN A 324 -8.24 -8.59 18.52
C GLN A 324 -7.42 -7.44 19.11
N PRO A 325 -7.75 -6.16 18.82
CA PRO A 325 -7.01 -5.03 19.39
C PRO A 325 -7.21 -4.97 20.91
N PRO A 326 -6.32 -4.26 21.63
CA PRO A 326 -6.53 -3.94 23.03
C PRO A 326 -7.89 -3.23 23.21
N GLY A 327 -8.70 -3.66 24.17
CA GLY A 327 -10.03 -3.12 24.38
C GLY A 327 -10.05 -1.64 24.77
N SER A 328 -8.91 -1.13 25.28
CA SER A 328 -8.67 0.29 25.55
C SER A 328 -8.67 1.20 24.30
N LEU A 329 -8.55 0.62 23.10
CA LEU A 329 -8.58 1.36 21.83
C LEU A 329 -9.95 1.35 21.14
N LEU A 330 -10.98 0.81 21.80
CA LEU A 330 -12.33 0.74 21.24
C LEU A 330 -13.22 1.85 21.82
N HIS A 331 -14.00 2.51 20.96
CA HIS A 331 -14.83 3.65 21.35
C HIS A 331 -16.11 3.26 22.11
N ASP A 332 -16.66 2.07 21.85
CA ASP A 332 -17.87 1.58 22.51
C ASP A 332 -17.55 1.03 23.92
N ALA A 333 -18.45 1.25 24.88
CA ALA A 333 -18.31 0.88 26.30
C ALA A 333 -18.25 -0.65 26.61
N GLY A 334 -17.86 -1.47 25.63
CA GLY A 334 -17.58 -2.91 25.77
C GLY A 334 -16.15 -3.25 26.20
N GLY A 335 -15.19 -2.33 26.04
CA GLY A 335 -13.89 -2.24 26.74
C GLY A 335 -12.91 -3.42 26.74
N ALA A 336 -13.32 -4.61 26.32
CA ALA A 336 -12.50 -5.81 26.31
C ALA A 336 -12.70 -6.61 25.02
N ALA A 337 -11.60 -7.20 24.56
CA ALA A 337 -11.63 -8.24 23.56
C ALA A 337 -12.47 -9.44 24.02
N SER A 338 -13.00 -10.18 23.06
CA SER A 338 -13.84 -11.35 23.31
C SER A 338 -13.01 -12.61 23.51
N ASP A 339 -13.17 -13.24 24.68
CA ASP A 339 -12.56 -14.55 24.98
C ASP A 339 -13.11 -15.69 24.11
N ALA A 340 -14.26 -15.48 23.45
CA ALA A 340 -14.97 -16.50 22.69
C ALA A 340 -14.71 -16.41 21.17
N TRP A 341 -13.97 -15.39 20.73
CA TRP A 341 -13.71 -15.20 19.31
C TRP A 341 -12.55 -16.06 18.81
N ASN A 342 -12.71 -16.52 17.58
CA ASN A 342 -11.76 -17.23 16.77
C ASN A 342 -11.34 -16.30 15.63
N CYS A 343 -10.06 -15.93 15.61
CA CYS A 343 -9.47 -15.05 14.61
C CYS A 343 -9.34 -15.71 13.22
N THR A 344 -9.65 -17.01 13.11
CA THR A 344 -9.73 -17.74 11.83
C THR A 344 -11.16 -18.02 11.36
N ASP A 345 -12.18 -17.48 12.03
CA ASP A 345 -13.58 -17.60 11.61
C ASP A 345 -14.01 -16.43 10.70
N THR A 346 -14.76 -16.73 9.65
CA THR A 346 -15.16 -15.73 8.63
C THR A 346 -16.15 -14.69 9.15
N THR A 347 -17.10 -15.08 10.01
CA THR A 347 -18.15 -14.18 10.52
C THR A 347 -17.60 -13.30 11.63
N GLN A 348 -16.84 -13.90 12.54
CA GLN A 348 -16.19 -13.16 13.62
C GLN A 348 -15.09 -12.26 13.09
N GLY A 349 -14.38 -12.70 12.05
CA GLY A 349 -13.34 -11.94 11.39
C GLY A 349 -13.76 -10.54 10.91
N ARG A 350 -14.97 -10.40 10.35
CA ARG A 350 -15.52 -9.07 10.01
C ARG A 350 -15.66 -8.15 11.22
N LEU A 351 -16.11 -8.68 12.36
CA LEU A 351 -16.23 -7.91 13.61
C LEU A 351 -14.86 -7.56 14.20
N ILE A 352 -13.88 -8.45 14.03
CA ILE A 352 -12.50 -8.19 14.45
C ILE A 352 -11.88 -7.08 13.58
N GLN A 353 -12.10 -7.13 12.27
CA GLN A 353 -11.68 -6.07 11.35
C GLN A 353 -12.30 -4.72 11.76
N ASP A 354 -13.61 -4.68 12.07
CA ASP A 354 -14.27 -3.46 12.58
C ASP A 354 -13.58 -2.90 13.83
N HIS A 355 -13.17 -3.78 14.74
CA HIS A 355 -12.45 -3.39 15.96
C HIS A 355 -11.04 -2.88 15.65
N MET A 356 -10.32 -3.52 14.73
CA MET A 356 -8.99 -3.07 14.28
C MET A 356 -9.08 -1.69 13.63
N THR A 357 -10.10 -1.44 12.80
CA THR A 357 -10.34 -0.13 12.19
C THR A 357 -10.67 0.94 13.24
N GLN A 358 -11.44 0.61 14.28
CA GLN A 358 -11.68 1.53 15.42
C GLN A 358 -10.40 1.82 16.21
N ALA A 359 -9.56 0.81 16.42
CA ALA A 359 -8.29 0.98 17.12
C ALA A 359 -7.33 1.89 16.33
N MET A 360 -7.32 1.75 15.00
CA MET A 360 -6.62 2.66 14.09
C MET A 360 -7.15 4.09 14.20
N ASP A 361 -8.48 4.30 14.22
CA ASP A 361 -9.06 5.64 14.42
C ASP A 361 -8.67 6.26 15.77
N THR A 362 -8.67 5.46 16.84
CA THR A 362 -8.24 5.91 18.17
C THR A 362 -6.79 6.36 18.19
N GLU A 363 -5.89 5.55 17.65
CA GLU A 363 -4.45 5.87 17.56
C GLU A 363 -4.19 7.04 16.61
N PHE A 364 -4.91 7.15 15.49
CA PHE A 364 -4.87 8.32 14.62
C PHE A 364 -5.30 9.59 15.36
N GLY A 365 -6.37 9.53 16.15
CA GLY A 365 -6.77 10.63 17.02
C GLY A 365 -5.71 11.01 18.05
N ARG A 366 -4.98 10.02 18.60
CA ARG A 366 -3.86 10.26 19.52
C ARG A 366 -2.68 10.93 18.81
N LEU A 367 -2.30 10.44 17.63
CA LEU A 367 -1.28 11.03 16.76
C LEU A 367 -1.51 12.53 16.59
N LEU A 368 -2.72 12.92 16.17
CA LEU A 368 -3.05 14.32 15.92
C LEU A 368 -2.95 15.18 17.18
N VAL A 369 -3.40 14.65 18.33
CA VAL A 369 -3.40 15.40 19.60
C VAL A 369 -2.00 15.55 20.16
N GLU A 370 -1.21 14.48 20.18
CA GLU A 370 0.13 14.48 20.80
C GLU A 370 1.19 15.22 19.98
N THR A 371 0.96 15.34 18.66
CA THR A 371 1.79 16.17 17.77
C THR A 371 1.35 17.63 17.73
N GLY A 372 0.18 17.96 18.31
CA GLY A 372 -0.39 19.31 18.31
C GLY A 372 -1.11 19.69 17.01
N ILE A 373 -1.31 18.76 16.08
CA ILE A 373 -2.09 18.95 14.85
C ILE A 373 -3.59 19.14 15.16
N ALA A 374 -4.07 18.53 16.24
CA ALA A 374 -5.45 18.69 16.73
C ALA A 374 -5.47 18.81 18.26
N LYS A 375 -6.66 19.10 18.80
CA LYS A 375 -6.93 19.14 20.25
C LYS A 375 -8.17 18.31 20.58
N ARG A 376 -8.35 17.98 21.85
CA ARG A 376 -9.61 17.44 22.37
C ARG A 376 -10.47 18.57 22.92
N ASN A 377 -11.74 18.60 22.55
CA ASN A 377 -12.74 19.43 23.22
C ASN A 377 -13.06 18.87 24.61
N GLN A 378 -13.83 19.61 25.41
CA GLN A 378 -14.23 19.18 26.76
C GLN A 378 -15.05 17.88 26.77
N ASP A 379 -15.77 17.59 25.69
CA ASP A 379 -16.56 16.37 25.50
C ASP A 379 -15.76 15.19 24.93
N GLY A 380 -14.45 15.36 24.69
CA GLY A 380 -13.57 14.35 24.11
C GLY A 380 -13.56 14.30 22.57
N SER A 381 -14.43 15.07 21.89
CA SER A 381 -14.41 15.15 20.42
C SER A 381 -13.09 15.76 19.90
N LEU A 382 -12.67 15.32 18.72
CA LEU A 382 -11.48 15.86 18.06
C LEU A 382 -11.79 17.26 17.48
N ASN A 383 -10.91 18.21 17.74
CA ASN A 383 -10.95 19.56 17.19
C ASN A 383 -9.70 19.79 16.34
N TYR A 384 -9.89 19.70 15.03
CA TYR A 384 -8.87 19.94 14.03
C TYR A 384 -9.15 21.27 13.31
N ASP A 385 -8.18 22.19 13.36
CA ASP A 385 -8.20 23.45 12.61
C ASP A 385 -7.04 23.45 11.60
N PRO A 386 -7.30 23.11 10.31
CA PRO A 386 -6.26 23.01 9.29
C PRO A 386 -5.47 24.30 9.09
N LYS A 387 -6.09 25.48 9.31
CA LYS A 387 -5.43 26.78 9.12
C LYS A 387 -4.48 27.11 10.25
N ALA A 388 -4.78 26.66 11.47
CA ALA A 388 -3.93 26.89 12.63
C ALA A 388 -2.65 26.06 12.60
N THR A 389 -2.67 24.89 11.95
CA THR A 389 -1.57 23.91 12.02
C THR A 389 -0.74 23.83 10.75
N ASN A 390 -1.18 24.48 9.66
CA ASN A 390 -0.51 24.45 8.35
C ASN A 390 -0.09 23.03 7.92
N THR A 391 -0.96 22.05 8.21
CA THR A 391 -0.74 20.65 7.90
C THR A 391 -1.86 20.18 6.99
N VAL A 392 -1.52 19.51 5.90
CA VAL A 392 -2.47 18.80 5.04
C VAL A 392 -2.51 17.35 5.50
N ILE A 393 -3.70 16.87 5.82
CA ILE A 393 -3.98 15.47 6.14
C ILE A 393 -4.62 14.82 4.91
N VAL A 394 -4.04 13.73 4.44
CA VAL A 394 -4.58 12.89 3.37
C VAL A 394 -4.83 11.50 3.95
N ILE A 395 -6.06 10.98 3.89
CA ILE A 395 -6.42 9.64 4.34
C ILE A 395 -6.91 8.86 3.13
N VAL A 396 -6.32 7.68 2.87
CA VAL A 396 -6.67 6.85 1.71
C VAL A 396 -6.64 5.34 2.05
N GLY A 397 -7.48 4.54 1.38
CA GLY A 397 -7.28 3.08 1.28
C GLY A 397 -6.24 2.72 0.21
N ASP A 398 -5.59 1.55 0.31
CA ASP A 398 -4.68 1.05 -0.75
C ASP A 398 -5.33 0.14 -1.79
N ASN A 399 -6.39 -0.55 -1.39
CA ASN A 399 -7.30 -1.31 -2.23
C ASN A 399 -8.64 -1.53 -1.49
N GLY A 400 -9.61 -2.09 -2.21
CA GLY A 400 -10.89 -2.47 -1.63
C GLY A 400 -10.75 -3.51 -0.51
N SER A 401 -11.79 -3.66 0.32
CA SER A 401 -11.80 -4.60 1.43
C SER A 401 -11.57 -6.05 0.96
N LEU A 402 -10.91 -6.88 1.78
CA LEU A 402 -10.69 -8.30 1.44
C LEU A 402 -11.94 -9.14 1.73
N GLY A 403 -12.50 -9.77 0.68
CA GLY A 403 -13.43 -10.91 0.75
C GLY A 403 -14.42 -10.88 1.93
N ASN A 404 -14.13 -11.64 2.98
CA ASN A 404 -15.03 -11.82 4.14
C ASN A 404 -15.27 -10.52 4.95
N ALA A 405 -14.37 -9.53 4.88
CA ALA A 405 -14.57 -8.19 5.46
C ALA A 405 -15.61 -7.35 4.69
N VAL A 406 -15.89 -7.68 3.42
CA VAL A 406 -16.80 -6.90 2.57
C VAL A 406 -18.21 -6.84 3.15
N LYS A 407 -18.77 -5.63 3.19
CA LYS A 407 -20.11 -5.36 3.72
C LYS A 407 -21.15 -5.20 2.62
N PRO A 408 -22.36 -5.79 2.75
CA PRO A 408 -23.45 -5.56 1.80
C PRO A 408 -23.78 -4.06 1.64
N PRO A 409 -24.16 -3.60 0.43
CA PRO A 409 -24.47 -4.39 -0.76
C PRO A 409 -23.26 -4.78 -1.63
N PHE A 410 -22.03 -4.47 -1.22
CA PHE A 410 -20.81 -4.83 -1.95
C PHE A 410 -20.60 -6.35 -1.99
N ILE A 411 -19.82 -6.82 -2.97
CA ILE A 411 -19.75 -8.24 -3.33
C ILE A 411 -18.38 -8.84 -2.95
N PRO A 412 -18.32 -9.79 -1.99
CA PRO A 412 -17.08 -10.42 -1.55
C PRO A 412 -16.24 -11.09 -2.66
N SER A 413 -16.86 -11.65 -3.70
CA SER A 413 -16.14 -12.31 -4.81
C SER A 413 -15.57 -11.33 -5.84
N GLN A 414 -15.89 -10.05 -5.73
CA GLN A 414 -15.44 -8.95 -6.59
C GLN A 414 -14.58 -7.94 -5.80
N ALA A 415 -14.04 -8.39 -4.68
CA ALA A 415 -13.33 -7.58 -3.70
C ALA A 415 -11.85 -7.39 -4.09
N LYS A 416 -10.99 -7.09 -3.11
CA LYS A 416 -9.52 -7.08 -3.27
C LYS A 416 -9.05 -8.18 -4.22
N GLY A 417 -8.16 -7.80 -5.14
CA GLY A 417 -7.66 -8.67 -6.20
C GLY A 417 -8.40 -8.57 -7.53
N THR A 418 -9.42 -7.73 -7.63
CA THR A 418 -10.23 -7.62 -8.85
C THR A 418 -10.48 -6.17 -9.23
N ALA A 419 -10.62 -5.90 -10.53
CA ALA A 419 -10.90 -4.56 -11.05
C ALA A 419 -12.36 -4.11 -10.87
N TYR A 420 -13.21 -4.89 -10.20
CA TYR A 420 -14.62 -4.54 -9.92
C TYR A 420 -14.71 -3.45 -8.83
N GLN A 421 -15.85 -2.78 -8.69
CA GLN A 421 -16.00 -1.64 -7.76
C GLN A 421 -15.65 -2.00 -6.32
N THR A 422 -15.97 -3.22 -5.88
CA THR A 422 -15.66 -3.66 -4.51
C THR A 422 -14.15 -3.81 -4.27
N GLY A 423 -13.35 -4.05 -5.31
CA GLY A 423 -11.91 -4.25 -5.20
C GLY A 423 -11.05 -2.99 -5.38
N VAL A 424 -11.60 -1.93 -5.97
CA VAL A 424 -10.81 -0.73 -6.36
C VAL A 424 -11.39 0.59 -5.89
N TRP A 425 -12.55 0.59 -5.25
CA TRP A 425 -13.18 1.83 -4.80
C TRP A 425 -12.81 2.12 -3.35
N ASP A 426 -11.94 3.12 -3.19
CA ASP A 426 -11.33 3.45 -1.91
C ASP A 426 -11.80 4.80 -1.39
N PRO A 427 -11.85 4.99 -0.06
CA PRO A 427 -12.06 6.30 0.52
C PRO A 427 -10.84 7.18 0.27
N LEU A 428 -11.09 8.45 -0.05
CA LEU A 428 -10.08 9.50 -0.02
C LEU A 428 -10.64 10.74 0.67
N ILE A 429 -9.98 11.16 1.74
CA ILE A 429 -10.29 12.37 2.49
C ILE A 429 -9.06 13.27 2.43
N ILE A 430 -9.23 14.54 2.08
CA ILE A 430 -8.17 15.54 2.14
C ILE A 430 -8.64 16.75 2.93
N ALA A 431 -7.91 17.10 3.97
CA ALA A 431 -8.18 18.24 4.83
C ALA A 431 -6.92 19.08 5.02
N GLY A 432 -6.99 20.39 4.77
CA GLY A 432 -5.80 21.25 4.80
C GLY A 432 -6.17 22.73 4.70
N PRO A 433 -5.19 23.64 4.90
CA PRO A 433 -5.43 25.09 4.86
C PRO A 433 -5.99 25.60 3.51
N GLN A 434 -5.81 24.83 2.43
CA GLN A 434 -6.32 25.13 1.09
C GLN A 434 -7.82 24.86 0.92
N VAL A 435 -8.44 24.13 1.84
CA VAL A 435 -9.84 23.74 1.72
C VAL A 435 -10.75 24.95 1.88
N VAL A 436 -11.59 25.18 0.87
CA VAL A 436 -12.68 26.15 0.86
C VAL A 436 -13.99 25.40 0.92
N GLN A 437 -14.88 25.86 1.81
CA GLN A 437 -16.17 25.21 2.12
C GLN A 437 -15.97 23.73 2.49
N PRO A 438 -15.43 23.45 3.69
CA PRO A 438 -15.21 22.08 4.15
C PRO A 438 -16.55 21.36 4.37
N ASP A 439 -16.49 20.08 4.67
CA ASP A 439 -17.64 19.17 4.82
C ASP A 439 -18.44 19.01 3.52
N ARG A 440 -17.72 18.88 2.40
CA ARG A 440 -18.32 18.63 1.08
C ARG A 440 -17.70 17.43 0.40
N GLU A 441 -18.36 17.01 -0.67
CA GLU A 441 -17.98 15.86 -1.46
C GLU A 441 -17.58 16.27 -2.88
N VAL A 442 -16.62 15.54 -3.46
CA VAL A 442 -16.26 15.60 -4.87
C VAL A 442 -16.78 14.33 -5.53
N GLU A 443 -17.75 14.49 -6.41
CA GLU A 443 -18.41 13.40 -7.16
C GLU A 443 -17.60 12.98 -8.41
N HIS A 444 -16.66 13.83 -8.83
CA HIS A 444 -15.86 13.62 -10.03
C HIS A 444 -14.81 12.51 -9.85
N MET A 445 -14.45 11.87 -10.96
CA MET A 445 -13.46 10.80 -10.95
C MET A 445 -12.10 11.31 -10.49
N VAL A 446 -11.53 10.58 -9.53
CA VAL A 446 -10.14 10.70 -9.07
C VAL A 446 -9.52 9.31 -9.07
N ASN A 447 -8.23 9.22 -9.32
CA ASN A 447 -7.48 7.98 -9.15
C ASN A 447 -6.39 8.19 -8.10
N THR A 448 -6.01 7.14 -7.38
CA THR A 448 -4.94 7.26 -6.39
C THR A 448 -3.57 7.60 -6.99
N VAL A 449 -3.35 7.39 -8.31
CA VAL A 449 -2.18 7.95 -9.00
C VAL A 449 -2.11 9.49 -8.91
N ASP A 450 -3.24 10.17 -8.74
CA ASP A 450 -3.33 11.63 -8.64
C ASP A 450 -2.66 12.19 -7.39
N LEU A 451 -2.52 11.37 -6.34
CA LEU A 451 -1.85 11.77 -5.11
C LEU A 451 -0.39 12.17 -5.35
N PHE A 452 0.29 11.52 -6.30
CA PHE A 452 1.66 11.88 -6.68
C PHE A 452 1.75 13.35 -7.16
N GLN A 453 0.86 13.74 -8.06
CA GLN A 453 0.80 15.12 -8.54
C GLN A 453 0.31 16.07 -7.46
N PHE A 454 -0.67 15.67 -6.65
CA PHE A 454 -1.13 16.49 -5.52
C PHE A 454 0.00 16.85 -4.56
N PHE A 455 0.86 15.89 -4.19
CA PHE A 455 2.02 16.17 -3.34
C PHE A 455 3.02 17.12 -4.04
N GLY A 456 3.24 16.96 -5.34
CA GLY A 456 4.02 17.90 -6.14
C GLY A 456 3.42 19.32 -6.14
N GLU A 457 2.10 19.45 -6.30
CA GLU A 457 1.39 20.73 -6.27
C GLU A 457 1.55 21.45 -4.92
N LEU A 458 1.48 20.73 -3.80
CA LEU A 458 1.70 21.28 -2.46
C LEU A 458 3.12 21.83 -2.29
N ALA A 459 4.10 21.22 -2.96
CA ALA A 459 5.49 21.65 -2.98
C ALA A 459 5.83 22.68 -4.08
N GLY A 460 4.85 23.04 -4.93
CA GLY A 460 5.07 23.95 -6.06
C GLY A 460 5.88 23.34 -7.21
N ILE A 461 5.88 22.00 -7.33
CA ILE A 461 6.64 21.25 -8.34
C ILE A 461 5.71 20.76 -9.45
N ASP A 462 6.15 20.93 -10.70
CA ASP A 462 5.48 20.38 -11.88
C ASP A 462 6.00 18.96 -12.17
N VAL A 463 5.28 17.96 -11.71
CA VAL A 463 5.70 16.56 -11.81
C VAL A 463 5.90 16.08 -13.26
N HIS A 464 5.15 16.64 -14.21
CA HIS A 464 5.28 16.29 -15.63
C HIS A 464 6.57 16.84 -16.25
N LYS A 465 7.21 17.84 -15.62
CA LYS A 465 8.55 18.30 -16.02
C LYS A 465 9.66 17.49 -15.36
N GLU A 466 9.50 17.14 -14.09
CA GLU A 466 10.54 16.49 -13.30
C GLU A 466 10.70 15.00 -13.59
N VAL A 467 9.61 14.30 -13.94
CA VAL A 467 9.68 12.86 -14.20
C VAL A 467 10.07 12.60 -15.66
N PRO A 468 11.17 11.85 -15.93
CA PRO A 468 11.64 11.59 -17.30
C PRO A 468 10.70 10.68 -18.10
N ARG A 469 9.88 9.88 -17.39
CA ARG A 469 8.92 8.94 -17.97
C ARG A 469 7.50 9.49 -17.94
N THR A 470 6.60 8.74 -18.58
CA THR A 470 5.17 9.04 -18.60
C THR A 470 4.57 8.92 -17.21
N VAL A 471 3.83 9.94 -16.82
CA VAL A 471 3.07 10.03 -15.57
C VAL A 471 1.58 10.03 -15.93
N ASP A 472 0.78 9.26 -15.18
CA ASP A 472 -0.66 9.07 -15.42
C ASP A 472 -1.55 9.92 -14.48
N SER A 473 -0.93 10.66 -13.57
CA SER A 473 -1.59 11.54 -12.59
C SER A 473 -2.12 12.83 -13.20
N VAL A 474 -3.19 13.35 -12.60
CA VAL A 474 -3.77 14.67 -12.84
C VAL A 474 -3.78 15.46 -11.52
N GLY A 475 -3.62 16.78 -11.62
CA GLY A 475 -3.61 17.68 -10.47
C GLY A 475 -4.98 17.81 -9.84
N ILE A 476 -5.11 17.48 -8.55
CA ILE A 476 -6.39 17.48 -7.84
C ILE A 476 -6.49 18.59 -6.78
N LEU A 477 -5.44 19.40 -6.58
CA LEU A 477 -5.49 20.57 -5.70
C LEU A 477 -6.66 21.53 -5.99
N PRO A 478 -7.08 21.79 -7.26
CA PRO A 478 -8.21 22.67 -7.55
C PRO A 478 -9.52 22.23 -6.89
N TYR A 479 -9.72 20.92 -6.68
CA TYR A 479 -10.90 20.42 -5.97
C TYR A 479 -10.97 20.84 -4.51
N LEU A 480 -9.87 21.32 -3.89
CA LEU A 480 -9.88 21.82 -2.51
C LEU A 480 -10.28 23.30 -2.43
N SER A 481 -9.80 24.12 -3.36
CA SER A 481 -10.00 25.57 -3.34
C SER A 481 -11.23 26.05 -4.09
N THR A 482 -11.72 25.25 -5.06
CA THR A 482 -12.82 25.61 -5.96
C THR A 482 -13.94 24.57 -5.83
N PRO A 483 -14.99 24.83 -5.02
CA PRO A 483 -16.06 23.84 -4.77
C PRO A 483 -16.76 23.32 -6.03
N GLU A 484 -16.94 24.17 -7.04
CA GLU A 484 -17.61 23.85 -8.31
C GLU A 484 -16.63 23.42 -9.42
N GLN A 485 -15.44 22.94 -9.05
CA GLN A 485 -14.42 22.49 -10.01
C GLN A 485 -14.96 21.35 -10.89
N PRO A 486 -15.04 21.53 -12.23
CA PRO A 486 -15.45 20.45 -13.13
C PRO A 486 -14.47 19.27 -13.11
N SER A 487 -14.93 18.12 -13.59
CA SER A 487 -14.11 16.91 -13.68
C SER A 487 -12.79 17.18 -14.40
N LEU A 488 -11.70 16.81 -13.74
CA LEU A 488 -10.33 16.86 -14.26
C LEU A 488 -9.93 15.56 -14.97
N ARG A 489 -10.74 14.51 -14.82
CA ARG A 489 -10.60 13.24 -15.52
C ARG A 489 -11.79 13.02 -16.46
N THR A 490 -11.52 12.46 -17.63
CA THR A 490 -12.52 11.94 -18.55
C THR A 490 -12.65 10.43 -18.46
N ILE A 491 -11.61 9.76 -17.96
CA ILE A 491 -11.58 8.33 -17.70
C ILE A 491 -10.96 8.00 -16.34
N ASN A 492 -11.28 6.81 -15.85
CA ASN A 492 -10.57 6.19 -14.73
C ASN A 492 -10.12 4.77 -15.12
N PHE A 493 -8.95 4.35 -14.65
CA PHE A 493 -8.33 3.07 -15.00
C PHE A 493 -7.79 2.36 -13.76
N THR A 494 -7.84 1.03 -13.78
CA THR A 494 -7.27 0.16 -12.75
C THR A 494 -6.83 -1.17 -13.35
N MET A 495 -5.81 -1.78 -12.77
CA MET A 495 -5.28 -3.06 -13.22
C MET A 495 -4.62 -3.82 -12.07
N GLY A 496 -4.93 -5.11 -11.98
CA GLY A 496 -4.15 -6.11 -11.27
C GLY A 496 -3.72 -7.22 -12.23
N GLY A 497 -2.69 -7.96 -11.86
CA GLY A 497 -2.18 -9.07 -12.64
C GLY A 497 -1.17 -9.90 -11.85
N ILE A 498 -0.33 -10.67 -12.54
CA ILE A 498 0.75 -11.43 -11.91
C ILE A 498 2.08 -10.67 -12.01
N ASN A 499 2.84 -10.67 -10.92
CA ASN A 499 4.21 -10.15 -10.90
C ASN A 499 5.17 -11.05 -11.71
N GLN A 500 6.30 -10.48 -12.11
CA GLN A 500 7.32 -11.20 -12.85
C GLN A 500 8.16 -12.06 -11.91
N GLN A 501 8.23 -13.36 -12.19
CA GLN A 501 9.06 -14.34 -11.49
C GLN A 501 10.02 -15.02 -12.47
N ALA A 502 11.14 -15.53 -11.96
CA ALA A 502 12.14 -16.22 -12.77
C ALA A 502 11.51 -17.32 -13.63
N ASN A 503 11.88 -17.35 -14.91
CA ASN A 503 11.47 -18.37 -15.88
C ASN A 503 9.93 -18.50 -16.05
N GLY A 504 9.19 -17.42 -15.83
CA GLY A 504 7.73 -17.42 -15.96
C GLY A 504 7.01 -18.10 -14.79
N GLY A 505 7.65 -18.17 -13.62
CA GLY A 505 7.06 -18.67 -12.38
C GLY A 505 5.74 -18.00 -12.00
N ARG A 506 5.01 -18.64 -11.08
CA ARG A 506 3.73 -18.19 -10.55
C ARG A 506 3.63 -18.54 -9.08
N ASN A 507 2.90 -17.72 -8.33
CA ASN A 507 2.47 -18.06 -6.98
C ASN A 507 1.60 -19.32 -6.99
N GLY A 508 1.74 -20.14 -5.97
CA GLY A 508 0.97 -21.37 -5.83
C GLY A 508 -0.55 -21.09 -5.72
N PRO A 509 -1.41 -22.00 -6.21
CA PRO A 509 -2.85 -21.85 -6.10
C PRO A 509 -3.32 -21.91 -4.64
N CYS A 510 -4.27 -21.02 -4.32
CA CYS A 510 -4.96 -20.94 -3.04
C CYS A 510 -6.46 -21.06 -3.26
N VAL A 511 -7.13 -21.96 -2.56
CA VAL A 511 -8.58 -22.17 -2.66
C VAL A 511 -9.29 -21.55 -1.46
N ILE A 512 -10.01 -20.46 -1.69
CA ILE A 512 -10.74 -19.71 -0.67
C ILE A 512 -12.20 -20.17 -0.66
N ASN A 513 -12.77 -20.35 0.55
CA ASN A 513 -14.16 -20.78 0.79
C ASN A 513 -14.55 -22.11 0.11
N ASN A 514 -13.59 -22.93 -0.30
CA ASN A 514 -13.81 -24.17 -1.06
C ASN A 514 -14.54 -24.00 -2.40
N THR A 515 -14.64 -22.79 -2.94
CA THR A 515 -15.38 -22.49 -4.17
C THR A 515 -14.55 -21.75 -5.21
N THR A 516 -13.51 -21.01 -4.78
CA THR A 516 -12.77 -20.11 -5.65
C THR A 516 -11.28 -20.37 -5.51
N CYS A 517 -10.60 -20.63 -6.63
CA CYS A 517 -9.16 -20.72 -6.71
C CYS A 517 -8.56 -19.38 -7.15
N THR A 518 -7.50 -18.94 -6.49
CA THR A 518 -6.75 -17.71 -6.80
C THR A 518 -5.25 -17.94 -6.66
N GLN A 519 -4.45 -17.11 -7.31
CA GLN A 519 -2.98 -17.07 -7.17
C GLN A 519 -2.50 -15.73 -6.61
N ILE A 520 -3.42 -14.97 -6.01
CA ILE A 520 -3.14 -13.69 -5.34
C ILE A 520 -2.24 -13.85 -4.10
N PRO A 521 -2.47 -14.85 -3.22
CA PRO A 521 -1.58 -15.08 -2.09
C PRO A 521 -0.18 -15.46 -2.57
N THR A 522 0.83 -14.70 -2.11
CA THR A 522 2.23 -14.87 -2.55
C THR A 522 2.95 -16.04 -1.87
N SER A 523 2.32 -16.64 -0.86
CA SER A 523 2.88 -17.77 -0.11
C SER A 523 1.77 -18.63 0.50
N LYS A 524 2.17 -19.82 0.98
CA LYS A 524 1.30 -20.71 1.75
C LYS A 524 0.72 -20.04 3.00
N SER A 525 1.55 -19.36 3.79
CA SER A 525 1.10 -18.72 5.04
C SER A 525 0.04 -17.66 4.76
N VAL A 526 0.24 -16.84 3.73
CA VAL A 526 -0.71 -15.79 3.34
C VAL A 526 -2.02 -16.39 2.86
N CYS A 527 -1.98 -17.51 2.13
CA CYS A 527 -3.18 -18.25 1.74
C CYS A 527 -3.96 -18.72 2.98
N GLU A 528 -3.28 -19.30 3.96
CA GLU A 528 -3.88 -19.84 5.18
C GLU A 528 -4.40 -18.73 6.11
N ASP A 529 -3.68 -17.61 6.24
CA ASP A 529 -4.11 -16.41 6.99
C ASP A 529 -5.32 -15.73 6.34
N ASN A 530 -5.49 -15.90 5.03
CA ASN A 530 -6.68 -15.50 4.28
C ASN A 530 -7.82 -16.55 4.33
N LEU A 531 -7.69 -17.56 5.20
CA LEU A 531 -8.65 -18.65 5.38
C LEU A 531 -8.83 -19.53 4.14
N GLY A 532 -7.78 -19.62 3.32
CA GLY A 532 -7.71 -20.48 2.15
C GLY A 532 -6.97 -21.80 2.42
N VAL A 533 -7.16 -22.74 1.50
CA VAL A 533 -6.39 -23.99 1.43
C VAL A 533 -5.29 -23.83 0.40
N TRP A 534 -4.04 -24.08 0.77
CA TRP A 534 -2.90 -24.02 -0.15
C TRP A 534 -2.81 -25.29 -1.01
N TRP A 535 -2.73 -25.11 -2.33
CA TRP A 535 -2.60 -26.18 -3.34
C TRP A 535 -1.25 -26.12 -4.09
N GLY A 536 -0.37 -25.17 -3.75
CA GLY A 536 1.00 -25.12 -4.26
C GLY A 536 1.90 -26.21 -3.65
N ALA A 537 3.20 -26.13 -3.90
CA ALA A 537 4.19 -27.04 -3.31
C ALA A 537 4.09 -27.05 -1.78
N ASP A 538 4.37 -28.20 -1.16
CA ASP A 538 4.30 -28.41 0.30
C ASP A 538 2.91 -28.18 0.92
N TYR A 539 1.83 -28.42 0.17
CA TYR A 539 0.49 -28.49 0.73
C TYR A 539 0.40 -29.54 1.85
N THR A 540 -0.39 -29.24 2.87
CA THR A 540 -0.57 -30.12 4.04
C THR A 540 -2.02 -30.46 4.31
N ASP A 541 -2.96 -29.81 3.63
CA ASP A 541 -4.38 -30.03 3.85
C ASP A 541 -4.83 -31.32 3.14
N PRO A 542 -5.52 -32.24 3.85
CA PRO A 542 -5.95 -33.51 3.29
C PRO A 542 -7.06 -33.40 2.23
N SER A 543 -7.68 -32.22 2.06
CA SER A 543 -8.64 -31.98 0.99
C SER A 543 -7.99 -31.83 -0.39
N VAL A 544 -6.70 -31.50 -0.45
CA VAL A 544 -5.93 -31.39 -1.70
C VAL A 544 -5.87 -32.74 -2.40
N VAL A 545 -6.01 -32.74 -3.73
CA VAL A 545 -5.80 -33.96 -4.53
C VAL A 545 -4.31 -34.28 -4.51
N ASP A 546 -3.95 -35.41 -3.91
CA ASP A 546 -2.55 -35.78 -3.71
C ASP A 546 -1.83 -36.03 -5.05
N ASN A 547 -0.70 -35.35 -5.24
CA ASN A 547 0.19 -35.54 -6.38
C ASN A 547 1.64 -35.85 -5.96
N GLY A 548 1.83 -36.37 -4.74
CA GLY A 548 3.15 -36.68 -4.20
C GLY A 548 3.89 -35.46 -3.64
N GLY A 549 3.15 -34.42 -3.22
CA GLY A 549 3.70 -33.21 -2.59
C GLY A 549 4.26 -32.16 -3.55
N ALA A 550 4.21 -32.41 -4.86
CA ALA A 550 4.69 -31.45 -5.87
C ALA A 550 3.85 -30.16 -5.90
N GLY A 551 2.56 -30.25 -5.54
CA GLY A 551 1.62 -29.15 -5.66
C GLY A 551 1.24 -28.85 -7.10
N TYR A 552 0.34 -27.90 -7.29
CA TYR A 552 -0.14 -27.48 -8.61
C TYR A 552 0.43 -26.12 -8.98
N PRO A 553 0.80 -25.88 -10.25
CA PRO A 553 1.42 -24.61 -10.65
C PRO A 553 0.41 -23.49 -10.88
N ILE A 554 -0.82 -23.82 -11.29
CA ILE A 554 -1.88 -22.85 -11.62
C ILE A 554 -3.27 -23.40 -11.25
N CYS A 555 -4.23 -22.51 -11.07
CA CYS A 555 -5.62 -22.88 -10.73
C CYS A 555 -6.31 -23.77 -11.77
N ALA A 556 -5.96 -23.65 -13.05
CA ALA A 556 -6.50 -24.54 -14.09
C ALA A 556 -6.09 -26.01 -13.86
N GLU A 557 -4.86 -26.27 -13.42
CA GLU A 557 -4.39 -27.62 -13.11
C GLU A 557 -5.06 -28.18 -11.84
N VAL A 558 -5.43 -27.32 -10.88
CA VAL A 558 -6.29 -27.72 -9.74
C VAL A 558 -7.64 -28.23 -10.25
N ASN A 559 -8.30 -27.49 -11.15
CA ASN A 559 -9.57 -27.93 -11.73
C ASN A 559 -9.44 -29.24 -12.53
N ARG A 560 -8.35 -29.40 -13.28
CA ARG A 560 -8.04 -30.66 -13.98
C ARG A 560 -7.92 -31.84 -13.01
N ALA A 561 -7.23 -31.64 -11.89
CA ALA A 561 -7.08 -32.65 -10.85
C ALA A 561 -8.41 -32.98 -10.16
N LEU A 562 -9.22 -31.97 -9.84
CA LEU A 562 -10.55 -32.13 -9.25
C LEU A 562 -11.45 -32.96 -10.17
N VAL A 563 -11.52 -32.62 -11.46
CA VAL A 563 -12.33 -33.39 -12.43
C VAL A 563 -11.85 -34.84 -12.54
N LYS A 564 -10.54 -35.09 -12.59
CA LYS A 564 -9.97 -36.44 -12.60
C LYS A 564 -10.25 -37.22 -11.30
N ALA A 565 -10.46 -36.52 -10.20
CA ALA A 565 -10.84 -37.07 -8.91
C ALA A 565 -12.36 -37.14 -8.68
N ASP A 566 -13.18 -36.91 -9.73
CA ASP A 566 -14.65 -36.89 -9.69
C ASP A 566 -15.21 -35.84 -8.69
N ARG A 567 -14.56 -34.67 -8.65
CA ARG A 567 -14.93 -33.51 -7.82
C ARG A 567 -15.32 -32.32 -8.71
N PRO A 568 -16.22 -31.44 -8.25
CA PRO A 568 -16.63 -30.26 -9.02
C PRO A 568 -15.46 -29.30 -9.24
N MET A 569 -15.49 -28.59 -10.37
CA MET A 569 -14.56 -27.49 -10.63
C MET A 569 -14.84 -26.29 -9.73
N LEU A 570 -13.78 -25.56 -9.41
CA LEU A 570 -13.80 -24.28 -8.72
C LEU A 570 -13.94 -23.13 -9.73
N SER A 571 -14.51 -22.03 -9.29
CA SER A 571 -14.35 -20.74 -9.98
C SER A 571 -12.89 -20.30 -9.91
N ILE A 572 -12.35 -19.74 -11.00
CA ILE A 572 -10.97 -19.24 -11.04
C ILE A 572 -11.01 -17.72 -11.02
N LEU A 573 -10.27 -17.11 -10.10
CA LEU A 573 -10.02 -15.68 -10.12
C LEU A 573 -9.04 -15.36 -11.27
N PRO A 574 -9.29 -14.31 -12.07
CA PRO A 574 -8.46 -14.02 -13.24
C PRO A 574 -7.00 -13.74 -12.89
N GLU A 575 -6.09 -14.16 -13.78
CA GLU A 575 -4.66 -13.83 -13.71
C GLU A 575 -4.39 -12.36 -14.03
N THR A 576 -5.29 -11.71 -14.76
CA THR A 576 -5.26 -10.26 -15.00
C THR A 576 -6.67 -9.73 -14.97
N SER A 577 -6.88 -8.69 -14.18
CA SER A 577 -8.16 -7.99 -14.08
C SER A 577 -7.91 -6.51 -14.27
N MET A 578 -8.52 -5.92 -15.30
CA MET A 578 -8.40 -4.50 -15.58
C MET A 578 -9.77 -3.88 -15.86
N ALA A 579 -9.90 -2.59 -15.56
CA ALA A 579 -11.10 -1.86 -15.90
C ALA A 579 -10.80 -0.43 -16.33
N ILE A 580 -11.61 0.06 -17.26
CA ILE A 580 -11.66 1.46 -17.65
C ILE A 580 -13.10 1.95 -17.53
N ARG A 581 -13.31 3.20 -17.12
CA ARG A 581 -14.64 3.82 -17.12
C ARG A 581 -14.63 5.25 -17.60
N ASN A 582 -15.79 5.71 -18.06
CA ASN A 582 -16.13 7.14 -18.11
C ASN A 582 -17.07 7.48 -16.93
N ASP A 583 -17.72 8.63 -16.96
CA ASP A 583 -18.62 9.06 -15.88
C ASP A 583 -19.77 8.07 -15.58
N ARG A 584 -20.22 7.29 -16.56
CA ARG A 584 -21.44 6.46 -16.44
C ARG A 584 -21.20 4.95 -16.59
N TYR A 585 -20.31 4.57 -17.49
CA TYR A 585 -20.11 3.18 -17.89
C TYR A 585 -18.69 2.70 -17.58
N LYS A 586 -18.59 1.45 -17.16
CA LYS A 586 -17.36 0.74 -16.82
C LYS A 586 -17.24 -0.51 -17.69
N LEU A 587 -16.09 -0.68 -18.33
CA LEU A 587 -15.67 -1.89 -19.02
C LEU A 587 -14.67 -2.63 -18.14
N VAL A 588 -14.95 -3.89 -17.84
CA VAL A 588 -14.03 -4.81 -17.16
C VAL A 588 -13.52 -5.82 -18.19
N ARG A 589 -12.21 -6.09 -18.18
CA ARG A 589 -11.57 -7.16 -18.97
C ARG A 589 -10.80 -8.07 -18.04
N ASN A 590 -11.16 -9.35 -18.02
CA ASN A 590 -10.51 -10.39 -17.23
C ASN A 590 -9.82 -11.39 -18.15
N VAL A 591 -8.64 -11.84 -17.78
CA VAL A 591 -7.89 -12.90 -18.48
C VAL A 591 -7.57 -14.02 -17.50
N SER A 592 -7.93 -15.25 -17.86
CA SER A 592 -7.81 -16.44 -17.00
C SER A 592 -7.24 -17.62 -17.78
N GLN A 593 -6.44 -18.46 -17.10
CA GLN A 593 -6.18 -19.84 -17.56
C GLN A 593 -7.30 -20.74 -17.03
N VAL A 594 -7.99 -21.45 -17.91
CA VAL A 594 -9.11 -22.33 -17.52
C VAL A 594 -8.92 -23.75 -18.07
N TYR A 595 -9.36 -24.73 -17.29
CA TYR A 595 -9.39 -26.12 -17.71
C TYR A 595 -10.65 -26.42 -18.53
N VAL A 596 -10.49 -27.07 -19.68
CA VAL A 596 -11.58 -27.49 -20.57
C VAL A 596 -11.72 -29.02 -20.54
N PRO A 597 -12.70 -29.58 -19.81
CA PRO A 597 -12.84 -31.03 -19.64
C PRO A 597 -13.07 -31.80 -20.96
N ALA A 598 -13.72 -31.17 -21.94
CA ALA A 598 -14.05 -31.81 -23.22
C ALA A 598 -12.81 -32.15 -24.06
N THR A 599 -11.73 -31.37 -23.92
CA THR A 599 -10.48 -31.50 -24.70
C THR A 599 -9.29 -31.91 -23.83
N ASP A 600 -9.44 -31.92 -22.50
CA ASP A 600 -8.36 -32.07 -21.52
C ASP A 600 -7.22 -31.06 -21.73
N THR A 601 -7.57 -29.84 -22.14
CA THR A 601 -6.63 -28.73 -22.37
C THR A 601 -6.79 -27.62 -21.33
N ILE A 602 -5.77 -26.77 -21.23
CA ILE A 602 -5.84 -25.50 -20.52
C ILE A 602 -5.77 -24.40 -21.57
N ASP A 603 -6.80 -23.57 -21.58
CA ASP A 603 -6.97 -22.52 -22.56
C ASP A 603 -6.93 -21.15 -21.85
N THR A 604 -6.40 -20.14 -22.54
CA THR A 604 -6.52 -18.76 -22.09
C THR A 604 -7.87 -18.20 -22.53
N GLN A 605 -8.65 -17.70 -21.59
CA GLN A 605 -9.93 -17.05 -21.86
C GLN A 605 -9.85 -15.57 -21.50
N THR A 606 -10.43 -14.74 -22.36
CA THR A 606 -10.64 -13.30 -22.12
C THR A 606 -12.13 -13.06 -22.04
N GLU A 607 -12.57 -12.49 -20.92
CA GLU A 607 -13.94 -12.11 -20.67
C GLU A 607 -14.03 -10.60 -20.56
N GLU A 608 -15.00 -10.01 -21.25
CA GLU A 608 -15.28 -8.59 -21.20
C GLU A 608 -16.71 -8.37 -20.74
N GLU A 609 -16.91 -7.36 -19.91
CA GLU A 609 -18.19 -7.04 -19.30
C GLU A 609 -18.38 -5.52 -19.26
N LEU A 610 -19.58 -5.05 -19.62
CA LEU A 610 -19.91 -3.62 -19.60
C LEU A 610 -21.01 -3.38 -18.58
N PHE A 611 -20.80 -2.40 -17.70
CA PHE A 611 -21.75 -2.05 -16.64
C PHE A 611 -22.05 -0.55 -16.67
N GLU A 612 -23.29 -0.18 -16.35
CA GLU A 612 -23.59 1.15 -15.84
C GLU A 612 -23.32 1.15 -14.33
N VAL A 613 -22.58 2.14 -13.83
CA VAL A 613 -22.11 2.19 -12.44
C VAL A 613 -22.30 3.58 -11.84
N ASN A 614 -22.51 3.68 -10.52
CA ASN A 614 -22.58 4.98 -9.85
C ASN A 614 -22.12 4.89 -8.38
N GLN A 615 -22.06 6.07 -7.74
CA GLN A 615 -21.66 6.24 -6.36
C GLN A 615 -22.81 6.61 -5.41
N ALA A 616 -24.05 6.21 -5.74
CA ALA A 616 -25.20 6.52 -4.89
C ALA A 616 -25.01 5.94 -3.48
N ALA A 617 -25.50 6.66 -2.47
CA ALA A 617 -25.51 6.22 -1.08
C ALA A 617 -26.96 6.15 -0.55
N PRO A 618 -27.30 5.17 0.31
CA PRO A 618 -26.42 4.12 0.84
C PRO A 618 -26.26 2.91 -0.10
N VAL A 619 -27.01 2.86 -1.20
CA VAL A 619 -27.00 1.73 -2.14
C VAL A 619 -26.47 2.20 -3.50
N PRO A 620 -25.20 1.88 -3.83
CA PRO A 620 -24.62 2.22 -5.12
C PRO A 620 -25.12 1.27 -6.21
N LEU A 621 -24.94 1.70 -7.45
CA LEU A 621 -25.08 0.85 -8.62
C LEU A 621 -23.74 0.15 -8.88
N LEU A 622 -23.68 -1.15 -8.54
CA LEU A 622 -22.49 -2.00 -8.63
C LEU A 622 -22.42 -2.78 -9.94
N ASP A 623 -21.20 -3.17 -10.33
CA ASP A 623 -20.84 -3.99 -11.48
C ASP A 623 -21.07 -5.50 -11.23
N THR A 624 -22.33 -5.87 -10.97
CA THR A 624 -22.73 -7.24 -10.64
C THR A 624 -23.02 -8.07 -11.90
N PRO A 625 -22.78 -9.41 -11.90
CA PRO A 625 -22.89 -10.24 -13.10
C PRO A 625 -24.26 -10.18 -13.80
N ASP A 626 -25.36 -10.04 -13.04
CA ASP A 626 -26.73 -9.92 -13.56
C ASP A 626 -26.99 -8.58 -14.29
N ARG A 627 -26.05 -7.64 -14.22
CA ARG A 627 -26.14 -6.29 -14.81
C ARG A 627 -25.19 -6.08 -15.99
N ASN A 628 -24.50 -7.12 -16.45
CA ASN A 628 -23.66 -7.04 -17.63
C ASN A 628 -24.53 -6.69 -18.86
N LEU A 629 -24.16 -5.63 -19.56
CA LEU A 629 -24.89 -5.05 -20.69
C LEU A 629 -24.49 -5.67 -22.04
N LEU A 630 -23.40 -6.43 -22.11
CA LEU A 630 -22.90 -7.02 -23.37
C LEU A 630 -23.75 -8.16 -23.94
N PRO A 631 -24.39 -9.03 -23.13
CA PRO A 631 -25.29 -10.07 -23.65
C PRO A 631 -26.49 -9.52 -24.42
N ALA A 632 -26.90 -8.27 -24.17
CA ALA A 632 -28.03 -7.62 -24.83
C ALA A 632 -27.79 -6.10 -25.00
N THR A 633 -27.04 -5.71 -26.02
CA THR A 633 -26.65 -4.31 -26.25
C THR A 633 -27.73 -3.48 -26.96
N THR A 634 -27.78 -2.19 -26.62
CA THR A 634 -28.41 -1.12 -27.42
C THR A 634 -27.35 -0.45 -28.31
N THR A 635 -27.76 0.44 -29.23
CA THR A 635 -26.80 1.23 -30.00
C THR A 635 -25.88 2.08 -29.09
N GLU A 636 -26.42 2.69 -28.04
CA GLU A 636 -25.66 3.50 -27.07
C GLU A 636 -24.62 2.65 -26.35
N THR A 637 -25.00 1.48 -25.84
CA THR A 637 -24.09 0.62 -25.07
C THR A 637 -23.03 -0.02 -25.97
N GLN A 638 -23.36 -0.35 -27.23
CA GLN A 638 -22.38 -0.86 -28.19
C GLN A 638 -21.35 0.20 -28.57
N THR A 639 -21.77 1.44 -28.83
CA THR A 639 -20.86 2.57 -29.09
C THR A 639 -19.97 2.81 -27.88
N THR A 640 -20.55 2.84 -26.67
CA THR A 640 -19.80 3.04 -25.44
C THR A 640 -18.76 1.94 -25.19
N TYR A 641 -19.14 0.68 -25.42
CA TYR A 641 -18.20 -0.45 -25.34
C TYR A 641 -17.03 -0.26 -26.30
N ASN A 642 -17.30 0.04 -27.58
CA ASN A 642 -16.24 0.23 -28.58
C ASN A 642 -15.30 1.39 -28.20
N ASP A 643 -15.85 2.49 -27.67
CA ASP A 643 -15.08 3.67 -27.28
C ASP A 643 -14.20 3.39 -26.06
N LEU A 644 -14.74 2.75 -25.02
CA LEU A 644 -13.98 2.35 -23.83
C LEU A 644 -12.90 1.32 -24.18
N LEU A 645 -13.23 0.35 -25.03
CA LEU A 645 -12.29 -0.66 -25.51
C LEU A 645 -11.12 -0.03 -26.27
N ALA A 646 -11.41 0.84 -27.23
CA ALA A 646 -10.39 1.56 -27.99
C ALA A 646 -9.53 2.46 -27.08
N THR A 647 -10.12 3.05 -26.04
CA THR A 647 -9.40 3.88 -25.08
C THR A 647 -8.49 3.03 -24.19
N LEU A 648 -8.97 1.88 -23.72
CA LEU A 648 -8.18 0.91 -22.97
C LEU A 648 -6.97 0.43 -23.78
N ASP A 649 -7.20 -0.01 -25.01
CA ASP A 649 -6.13 -0.51 -25.88
C ASP A 649 -5.10 0.60 -26.18
N LYS A 650 -5.55 1.85 -26.38
CA LYS A 650 -4.67 3.01 -26.55
C LYS A 650 -3.85 3.31 -25.29
N LEU A 651 -4.46 3.21 -24.10
CA LEU A 651 -3.77 3.42 -22.82
C LEU A 651 -2.69 2.35 -22.61
N LEU A 652 -3.01 1.07 -22.82
CA LEU A 652 -2.05 -0.03 -22.69
C LEU A 652 -0.90 0.10 -23.70
N ALA A 653 -1.19 0.52 -24.94
CA ALA A 653 -0.17 0.77 -25.96
C ALA A 653 0.71 2.01 -25.68
N SER A 654 0.38 2.83 -24.66
CA SER A 654 1.13 4.04 -24.33
C SER A 654 2.39 3.81 -23.49
N ASN A 655 2.83 2.57 -23.31
CA ASN A 655 4.08 2.22 -22.63
C ASN A 655 5.07 1.57 -23.60
N PRO A 656 5.78 2.36 -24.42
CA PRO A 656 6.68 1.80 -25.43
C PRO A 656 7.88 1.09 -24.80
N ASP A 657 8.25 -0.05 -25.38
CA ASP A 657 9.40 -0.82 -24.92
C ASP A 657 10.71 -0.03 -25.07
N CYS A 658 11.52 -0.06 -24.00
CA CYS A 658 12.83 0.57 -23.94
C CYS A 658 13.92 -0.46 -23.57
N PRO A 659 14.17 -1.47 -24.43
CA PRO A 659 15.14 -2.53 -24.15
C PRO A 659 16.56 -1.96 -24.00
N GLY A 660 17.25 -2.36 -22.93
CA GLY A 660 18.62 -1.96 -22.63
C GLY A 660 18.76 -0.72 -21.73
N ASP A 661 17.67 -0.02 -21.44
CA ASP A 661 17.65 1.16 -20.57
C ASP A 661 17.19 0.73 -19.16
N GLY A 662 18.15 0.40 -18.30
CA GLY A 662 17.87 -0.05 -16.93
C GLY A 662 17.85 1.10 -15.93
N ASN A 663 18.47 2.25 -16.24
CA ASN A 663 18.46 3.44 -15.39
C ASN A 663 17.22 4.31 -15.59
N MET A 664 16.36 3.93 -16.54
CA MET A 664 15.09 4.55 -16.86
C MET A 664 15.19 6.01 -17.36
N ASP A 665 16.35 6.45 -17.86
CA ASP A 665 16.57 7.83 -18.32
C ASP A 665 16.06 8.11 -19.75
N GLY A 666 15.65 7.07 -20.48
CA GLY A 666 15.11 7.15 -21.82
C GLY A 666 16.17 7.02 -22.92
N VAL A 667 17.44 6.75 -22.59
CA VAL A 667 18.54 6.65 -23.56
C VAL A 667 19.48 5.50 -23.20
N VAL A 668 19.55 4.48 -24.06
CA VAL A 668 20.50 3.37 -23.89
C VAL A 668 21.91 3.83 -24.20
N ASN A 669 22.77 3.93 -23.19
CA ASN A 669 24.10 4.53 -23.34
C ASN A 669 25.20 3.85 -22.49
N ALA A 670 26.36 4.50 -22.38
CA ALA A 670 27.50 3.95 -21.63
C ALA A 670 27.21 3.81 -20.13
N ALA A 671 26.35 4.67 -19.57
CA ALA A 671 25.92 4.58 -18.18
C ALA A 671 25.14 3.27 -17.92
N ASP A 672 24.34 2.79 -18.88
CA ASP A 672 23.67 1.50 -18.75
C ASP A 672 24.65 0.34 -18.66
N LEU A 673 25.69 0.35 -19.50
CA LEU A 673 26.74 -0.66 -19.44
C LEU A 673 27.53 -0.59 -18.14
N GLU A 674 27.83 0.62 -17.65
CA GLU A 674 28.56 0.81 -16.39
C GLU A 674 27.73 0.32 -15.19
N ASN A 675 26.46 0.70 -15.13
CA ASN A 675 25.54 0.27 -14.08
C ASN A 675 25.33 -1.24 -14.11
N TRP A 676 25.04 -1.81 -15.29
CA TRP A 676 24.94 -3.26 -15.46
C TRP A 676 26.22 -3.96 -15.00
N GLN A 677 27.40 -3.47 -15.42
CA GLN A 677 28.67 -4.12 -15.08
C GLN A 677 28.92 -4.12 -13.58
N ARG A 678 28.60 -3.01 -12.90
CA ARG A 678 28.67 -2.90 -11.44
C ARG A 678 27.73 -3.92 -10.78
N ILE A 679 26.47 -3.93 -11.17
CA ILE A 679 25.44 -4.81 -10.57
C ILE A 679 25.73 -6.28 -10.85
N ALA A 680 26.12 -6.64 -12.07
CA ALA A 680 26.49 -8.02 -12.43
C ALA A 680 27.68 -8.52 -11.61
N HIS A 681 28.62 -7.65 -11.26
CA HIS A 681 29.80 -7.99 -10.45
C HIS A 681 29.50 -8.04 -8.94
N GLU A 682 28.75 -7.07 -8.41
CA GLU A 682 28.49 -6.92 -6.98
C GLU A 682 27.29 -7.76 -6.48
N TRP A 683 26.28 -7.94 -7.32
CA TRP A 683 25.01 -8.59 -6.97
C TRP A 683 24.74 -9.86 -7.78
N GLY A 684 24.72 -9.75 -9.11
CA GLY A 684 24.57 -10.88 -10.04
C GLY A 684 23.19 -11.58 -10.07
N GLN A 685 22.29 -11.30 -9.12
CA GLN A 685 20.89 -11.75 -9.17
C GLN A 685 20.04 -10.76 -9.99
N SER A 686 18.72 -10.97 -10.03
CA SER A 686 17.79 -10.09 -10.70
C SER A 686 17.95 -8.63 -10.24
N SER A 687 17.86 -7.71 -11.20
CA SER A 687 17.94 -6.26 -10.99
C SER A 687 17.12 -5.53 -12.05
N VAL A 688 17.17 -4.20 -12.07
CA VAL A 688 16.58 -3.41 -13.17
C VAL A 688 17.24 -3.65 -14.53
N TYR A 689 18.37 -4.35 -14.57
CA TYR A 689 19.08 -4.78 -15.77
C TYR A 689 18.90 -6.28 -16.10
N ASP A 690 18.03 -7.02 -15.40
CA ASP A 690 17.59 -8.36 -15.80
C ASP A 690 16.53 -8.20 -16.90
N PHE A 691 16.88 -8.37 -18.18
CA PHE A 691 16.00 -8.10 -19.32
C PHE A 691 15.27 -9.36 -19.81
N VAL A 692 14.18 -9.16 -20.56
CA VAL A 692 13.46 -10.29 -21.18
C VAL A 692 14.29 -10.86 -22.33
N ILE A 693 14.67 -12.13 -22.23
CA ILE A 693 15.42 -12.88 -23.24
C ILE A 693 14.64 -14.16 -23.56
N ASN A 694 14.35 -14.40 -24.84
CA ASN A 694 13.51 -15.52 -25.30
C ASN A 694 12.12 -15.58 -24.63
N GLY A 695 11.54 -14.41 -24.31
CA GLY A 695 10.18 -14.30 -23.76
C GLY A 695 10.09 -14.45 -22.25
N VAL A 696 11.20 -14.63 -21.53
CA VAL A 696 11.23 -14.72 -20.06
C VAL A 696 12.38 -13.90 -19.48
N ARG A 697 12.29 -13.58 -18.19
CA ARG A 697 13.43 -13.14 -17.37
C ARG A 697 14.01 -14.35 -16.65
N ASP A 698 15.33 -14.51 -16.68
CA ASP A 698 16.00 -15.67 -16.09
C ASP A 698 16.26 -15.49 -14.58
N GLY A 699 16.08 -14.27 -14.06
CA GLY A 699 16.27 -13.92 -12.66
C GLY A 699 17.70 -13.51 -12.33
N LEU A 700 18.53 -13.21 -13.33
CA LEU A 700 19.95 -12.88 -13.17
C LEU A 700 20.29 -11.59 -13.91
N THR A 701 21.32 -10.89 -13.42
CA THR A 701 21.94 -9.77 -14.15
C THR A 701 23.30 -10.21 -14.63
N ASN A 702 23.41 -10.59 -15.90
CA ASN A 702 24.57 -11.30 -16.43
C ASN A 702 24.94 -10.87 -17.87
N THR A 703 25.88 -11.56 -18.51
CA THR A 703 26.38 -11.22 -19.86
C THR A 703 25.30 -11.26 -20.96
N ALA A 704 24.23 -12.02 -20.76
CA ALA A 704 23.10 -12.03 -21.68
C ALA A 704 22.39 -10.67 -21.70
N ASP A 705 22.25 -10.02 -20.53
CA ASP A 705 21.68 -8.68 -20.40
C ASP A 705 22.56 -7.60 -21.03
N ALA A 706 23.89 -7.72 -20.87
CA ALA A 706 24.82 -6.82 -21.58
C ALA A 706 24.61 -6.85 -23.09
N SER A 707 24.26 -8.00 -23.65
CA SER A 707 23.97 -8.11 -25.08
C SER A 707 22.72 -7.31 -25.46
N VAL A 708 21.70 -7.26 -24.59
CA VAL A 708 20.51 -6.43 -24.79
C VAL A 708 20.88 -4.94 -24.82
N ILE A 709 21.71 -4.49 -23.87
CA ILE A 709 22.19 -3.09 -23.82
C ILE A 709 23.01 -2.77 -25.07
N GLN A 710 24.00 -3.60 -25.40
CA GLN A 710 24.89 -3.40 -26.55
C GLN A 710 24.13 -3.33 -27.88
N ASN A 711 23.14 -4.19 -28.07
CA ASN A 711 22.31 -4.20 -29.28
C ASN A 711 21.42 -2.96 -29.42
N ASN A 712 21.21 -2.22 -28.33
CA ASN A 712 20.37 -1.03 -28.31
C ASN A 712 21.15 0.27 -28.04
N LEU A 713 22.49 0.24 -27.99
CA LEU A 713 23.30 1.44 -27.73
C LEU A 713 22.98 2.59 -28.69
N GLY A 714 22.77 3.78 -28.13
CA GLY A 714 22.39 4.98 -28.87
C GLY A 714 20.89 5.09 -29.16
N LYS A 715 20.07 4.12 -28.73
CA LYS A 715 18.61 4.20 -28.81
C LYS A 715 18.11 5.23 -27.80
N SER A 716 17.28 6.16 -28.28
CA SER A 716 16.45 7.01 -27.43
C SER A 716 15.02 6.51 -27.51
N CYS A 717 14.42 6.31 -26.34
CA CYS A 717 13.07 5.79 -26.20
C CYS A 717 12.05 6.92 -26.24
N GLU A 718 10.92 6.64 -26.90
CA GLU A 718 9.86 7.62 -27.05
C GLU A 718 9.23 7.97 -25.70
N ARG A 719 9.08 9.27 -25.44
CA ARG A 719 8.30 9.76 -24.32
C ARG A 719 6.83 9.83 -24.72
N THR A 720 5.97 9.15 -23.97
CA THR A 720 4.52 9.23 -24.15
C THR A 720 3.90 10.16 -23.11
N TYR A 721 2.59 10.38 -23.21
CA TYR A 721 1.82 11.20 -22.28
C TYR A 721 0.71 10.34 -21.66
N GLY A 722 0.35 10.65 -20.42
CA GLY A 722 -0.78 10.03 -19.74
C GLY A 722 -2.09 10.29 -20.50
N ILE A 723 -3.02 9.34 -20.38
CA ILE A 723 -4.39 9.47 -20.90
C ILE A 723 -5.31 9.46 -19.68
N TYR A 724 -6.09 10.51 -19.49
CA TYR A 724 -6.89 10.74 -18.29
C TYR A 724 -8.23 11.42 -18.54
#